data_AF-A0A660VMH3-F1
#
_entry.id   AF-A0A660VMH3-F1
#
_cell.length_a   1.000
_cell.length_b   1.000
_cell.length_c   1.000
_cell.angle_alpha   90.00
_cell.angle_beta   90.00
_cell.angle_gamma   90.00
#
_symmetry.space_group_name_H-M   'P 1'
#
loop_
_entity.id
_entity.type
_entity.pdbx_description
1 polymer ?
#
loop_
_entity_poly.entity_id
_entity_poly.type
_entity_poly.pdbx_seq_one_letter_code
_entity_poly.pdbx_strand_id
1 'polypeptide(L)'
;MTILWFIVDNIMVFHILVVEGQNVGGGVVHSVKVCLFVVSMVAGFAFVGCSHRSRKQKKEPLQITTTTLPAGYEGQTGYSAQLTATGGTGSYSWGIVSGSLPPFLSFDSSGLIRGDIASTASSGSPYDLTVEVTDGQQTVQANFSITVYAQLQITTGSLPNATEGVVYSCTVSASGGDGNNYTWSVSGQPSWLSVDSSTGDLSGTPPVGSAGTYTLTVEVTDGQQTASKQFDLAVITPTPPKADFEANQTEGAAPLTVNFTNKSTGSITQWQWDFDNDGTVDSTQQSPTHTYNNPGWYTVKLTVTGPVGSDSCVKERFILVADKTWYVNGNGGDDASSGTSWSDAFATIGKALSVASDYDVVLVADTTYNETDLNFNGKKIYLKGVAHNTAGAQPVIDCQQAGRAFYFGSGETKDSVIDNFVIRNGKVKDAYGGAIVCENNSSLTIRNCVFENNKTEDTNGADDSENGGAIYCYGNSSPTLMNCTFSGNGATGGYSYGGAIYCYDNCSLTMINCTFSGNSATWDGGAFYCSSSSATITNCTFDDNSAGQSGGAIYCHYSGPTIRNCVFSNNYAPAEGGAIACNAISNATVTNCTFNGNRARQYGGAISCVNFSSPTITNCLFTGNSVIFNAGVLYCGVSSNPTLTNCTFSGNSASGWGGVIWCYDSSSPTLHNCILWGNSAGRGGSSEIAVNSGCTVTLNYCCVDNTGYGGGGTVDDSNNCIHSDPEFVDAANGDFHLKDTSPCIDVGDNGSVPSGAATDLDGNPRIANGTVDIGAYERQ
;
A
#
# COMPACT_ATOMS: atom_id res chain seq x y z
N MET A 1 9.10 -38.65 41.35
CA MET A 1 10.42 -38.78 42.02
C MET A 1 10.26 -38.53 43.51
N THR A 2 11.21 -39.02 44.29
CA THR A 2 11.12 -39.26 45.75
C THR A 2 11.41 -38.00 46.58
N ILE A 3 10.41 -37.50 47.32
CA ILE A 3 10.40 -37.25 48.79
C ILE A 3 11.51 -36.35 49.42
N LEU A 4 11.18 -35.22 50.09
CA LEU A 4 10.92 -35.09 51.57
C LEU A 4 10.83 -33.61 52.10
N TRP A 5 10.03 -33.40 53.18
CA TRP A 5 10.00 -32.25 54.14
C TRP A 5 9.51 -30.84 53.65
N PHE A 6 8.86 -29.97 54.45
CA PHE A 6 8.45 -30.00 55.89
C PHE A 6 7.04 -29.38 56.10
N ILE A 7 6.43 -29.69 57.26
CA ILE A 7 5.18 -29.14 57.84
C ILE A 7 5.57 -28.31 59.10
N VAL A 8 4.82 -27.34 59.65
CA VAL A 8 3.39 -26.92 59.63
C VAL A 8 3.35 -25.36 59.68
N ASP A 9 2.26 -24.58 59.65
CA ASP A 9 0.79 -24.74 59.80
C ASP A 9 0.09 -23.53 59.08
N ASN A 10 -1.24 -23.33 58.96
CA ASN A 10 -2.50 -24.02 59.29
C ASN A 10 -3.56 -23.66 58.20
N ILE A 11 -4.82 -24.10 58.26
CA ILE A 11 -5.84 -23.98 57.18
C ILE A 11 -7.25 -23.70 57.74
N MET A 12 -8.03 -22.78 57.13
CA MET A 12 -9.38 -23.13 56.65
C MET A 12 -9.96 -22.18 55.60
N VAL A 13 -10.67 -22.79 54.65
CA VAL A 13 -11.21 -22.24 53.40
C VAL A 13 -12.73 -22.29 53.46
N PHE A 14 -13.45 -21.38 52.78
CA PHE A 14 -14.67 -21.77 52.06
C PHE A 14 -14.88 -20.94 50.79
N HIS A 15 -15.20 -21.65 49.70
CA HIS A 15 -15.67 -21.15 48.40
C HIS A 15 -17.16 -21.51 48.25
N ILE A 16 -17.92 -20.75 47.44
CA ILE A 16 -19.09 -21.10 46.59
C ILE A 16 -19.64 -19.75 46.05
N LEU A 17 -19.59 -19.45 44.73
CA LEU A 17 -20.57 -19.77 43.66
C LEU A 17 -22.03 -19.35 43.97
N VAL A 18 -22.85 -18.79 43.07
CA VAL A 18 -22.67 -18.17 41.74
C VAL A 18 -23.93 -17.31 41.43
N VAL A 19 -23.82 -16.41 40.45
CA VAL A 19 -24.88 -15.71 39.63
C VAL A 19 -26.32 -16.26 39.78
N GLU A 20 -27.38 -15.47 39.98
CA GLU A 20 -28.13 -14.70 38.94
C GLU A 20 -29.36 -13.97 39.55
N GLY A 21 -29.88 -12.91 38.92
CA GLY A 21 -31.18 -12.30 39.32
C GLY A 21 -31.37 -10.82 38.94
N GLN A 22 -32.22 -10.54 37.95
CA GLN A 22 -32.50 -9.19 37.41
C GLN A 22 -33.65 -8.44 38.12
N ASN A 23 -33.50 -7.11 38.24
CA ASN A 23 -34.56 -6.07 38.26
C ASN A 23 -35.64 -6.14 39.38
N VAL A 24 -36.37 -5.09 39.81
CA VAL A 24 -36.61 -3.71 39.33
C VAL A 24 -36.77 -2.77 40.56
N GLY A 25 -36.36 -1.50 40.45
CA GLY A 25 -37.17 -0.36 40.96
C GLY A 25 -36.94 0.21 42.38
N GLY A 26 -36.73 1.53 42.43
CA GLY A 26 -37.43 2.39 43.41
C GLY A 26 -36.71 2.87 44.69
N GLY A 27 -35.95 3.96 44.59
CA GLY A 27 -36.14 5.11 45.50
C GLY A 27 -35.31 5.25 46.80
N VAL A 28 -34.53 6.35 46.82
CA VAL A 28 -34.34 7.31 47.95
C VAL A 28 -33.40 6.98 49.12
N VAL A 29 -32.17 7.53 49.01
CA VAL A 29 -31.39 8.34 50.01
C VAL A 29 -31.26 7.88 51.48
N HIS A 30 -30.01 7.62 51.96
CA HIS A 30 -29.28 8.50 52.90
C HIS A 30 -27.87 8.01 53.30
N SER A 31 -26.99 8.99 53.57
CA SER A 31 -25.61 8.85 54.04
C SER A 31 -25.50 8.39 55.50
N VAL A 32 -24.47 7.59 55.81
CA VAL A 32 -23.72 7.67 57.07
C VAL A 32 -22.24 7.38 56.82
N LYS A 33 -21.35 8.33 57.14
CA LYS A 33 -19.94 8.06 57.49
C LYS A 33 -19.71 8.67 58.88
N VAL A 34 -19.33 7.84 59.85
CA VAL A 34 -18.98 8.27 61.21
C VAL A 34 -17.53 7.88 61.49
N CYS A 35 -16.84 8.75 62.23
CA CYS A 35 -15.42 8.67 62.52
C CYS A 35 -15.05 7.48 63.40
N LEU A 36 -13.78 7.05 63.32
CA LEU A 36 -13.12 6.31 64.39
C LEU A 36 -12.01 7.20 64.98
N PHE A 37 -12.18 7.62 66.24
CA PHE A 37 -11.11 8.18 67.05
C PHE A 37 -10.60 7.09 68.01
N VAL A 38 -9.28 6.98 68.16
CA VAL A 38 -8.66 6.14 69.19
C VAL A 38 -7.87 7.03 70.13
N VAL A 39 -8.28 7.06 71.40
CA VAL A 39 -7.53 7.64 72.51
C VAL A 39 -7.28 6.53 73.52
N SER A 40 -6.04 6.40 73.98
CA SER A 40 -5.66 5.44 75.02
C SER A 40 -5.07 6.18 76.22
N MET A 41 -5.81 6.19 77.33
CA MET A 41 -5.28 6.48 78.66
C MET A 41 -4.71 5.19 79.28
N VAL A 42 -3.67 5.34 80.11
CA VAL A 42 -3.34 4.34 81.14
C VAL A 42 -3.41 5.03 82.50
N ALA A 43 -4.14 4.41 83.44
CA ALA A 43 -4.36 4.93 84.79
C ALA A 43 -3.71 4.01 85.85
N GLY A 44 -3.27 4.60 86.98
CA GLY A 44 -2.57 3.88 88.06
C GLY A 44 -2.74 4.54 89.43
N PHE A 45 -3.75 4.07 90.16
CA PHE A 45 -4.11 4.32 91.57
C PHE A 45 -2.92 4.22 92.59
N ALA A 46 -2.97 4.71 93.85
CA ALA A 46 -3.82 5.70 94.56
C ALA A 46 -3.35 5.86 96.05
N PHE A 47 -4.05 6.74 96.80
CA PHE A 47 -4.42 6.65 98.23
C PHE A 47 -3.68 7.42 99.38
N VAL A 48 -4.54 8.10 100.16
CA VAL A 48 -4.52 8.50 101.60
C VAL A 48 -3.42 9.44 102.15
N GLY A 49 -3.82 10.70 102.39
CA GLY A 49 -4.19 11.18 103.74
C GLY A 49 -3.11 11.58 104.78
N CYS A 50 -3.03 12.90 105.03
CA CYS A 50 -2.65 13.58 106.28
C CYS A 50 -1.45 13.08 107.13
N SER A 51 -0.36 13.84 107.14
CA SER A 51 -0.13 14.88 108.17
C SER A 51 1.20 15.64 107.95
N HIS A 52 1.40 16.75 108.67
CA HIS A 52 2.50 17.69 108.44
C HIS A 52 3.90 17.14 108.81
N ARG A 53 4.84 17.21 107.86
CA ARG A 53 6.28 17.43 108.12
C ARG A 53 6.97 17.97 106.86
N SER A 54 7.69 19.09 106.99
CA SER A 54 8.32 19.80 105.87
C SER A 54 9.40 18.96 105.17
N ARG A 55 9.31 18.82 103.85
CA ARG A 55 10.41 18.33 102.99
C ARG A 55 10.84 19.44 102.03
N LYS A 56 12.16 19.64 101.91
CA LYS A 56 12.75 20.59 100.95
C LYS A 56 12.45 20.11 99.53
N GLN A 57 12.00 21.03 98.68
CA GLN A 57 11.66 20.78 97.27
C GLN A 57 12.94 20.44 96.48
N LYS A 58 12.92 19.34 95.73
CA LYS A 58 13.98 18.98 94.77
C LYS A 58 13.53 19.47 93.39
N LYS A 59 14.27 20.41 92.77
CA LYS A 59 13.91 20.97 91.46
C LYS A 59 14.07 19.90 90.37
N GLU A 60 13.16 19.87 89.40
CA GLU A 60 13.30 19.02 88.20
C GLU A 60 14.24 19.69 87.17
N PRO A 61 15.02 18.91 86.41
CA PRO A 61 15.90 19.46 85.39
C PRO A 61 15.09 20.07 84.25
N LEU A 62 15.47 21.27 83.80
CA LEU A 62 14.90 21.90 82.60
C LEU A 62 15.28 21.05 81.38
N GLN A 63 14.34 20.76 80.47
CA GLN A 63 14.57 19.95 79.25
C GLN A 63 13.74 20.52 78.08
N ILE A 64 14.29 20.52 76.86
CA ILE A 64 13.54 20.87 75.65
C ILE A 64 12.75 19.63 75.19
N THR A 65 11.46 19.79 74.90
CA THR A 65 10.55 18.70 74.49
C THR A 65 10.19 18.70 73.01
N THR A 66 10.46 19.79 72.28
CA THR A 66 10.35 19.78 70.82
C THR A 66 11.41 18.84 70.22
N THR A 67 11.01 17.95 69.32
CA THR A 67 11.89 16.95 68.70
C THR A 67 12.33 17.33 67.28
N THR A 68 11.45 17.96 66.51
CA THR A 68 11.70 18.45 65.14
C THR A 68 10.98 19.76 64.91
N LEU A 69 11.42 20.51 63.90
CA LEU A 69 10.68 21.64 63.33
C LEU A 69 10.02 21.20 62.02
N PRO A 70 8.85 21.77 61.66
CA PRO A 70 8.29 21.59 60.32
C PRO A 70 9.27 22.10 59.26
N ALA A 71 9.38 21.39 58.15
CA ALA A 71 9.97 21.96 56.94
C ALA A 71 9.11 23.12 56.42
N GLY A 72 9.68 23.91 55.53
CA GLY A 72 8.97 24.95 54.79
C GLY A 72 9.32 24.93 53.31
N TYR A 73 8.82 25.92 52.57
CA TYR A 73 9.08 26.06 51.15
C TYR A 73 9.26 27.53 50.74
N GLU A 74 9.86 27.74 49.57
CA GLU A 74 10.08 29.07 49.02
C GLU A 74 8.78 29.86 48.84
N GLY A 75 8.73 31.06 49.42
CA GLY A 75 7.54 31.92 49.36
C GLY A 75 6.42 31.53 50.32
N GLN A 76 6.63 30.57 51.22
CA GLN A 76 5.61 30.18 52.21
C GLN A 76 5.21 31.35 53.10
N THR A 77 3.93 31.72 53.09
CA THR A 77 3.38 32.73 53.99
C THR A 77 2.93 32.12 55.32
N GLY A 78 3.22 32.78 56.44
CA GLY A 78 2.71 32.40 57.76
C GLY A 78 3.25 31.08 58.33
N TYR A 79 4.50 30.72 58.03
CA TYR A 79 5.22 29.67 58.74
C TYR A 79 5.17 29.95 60.26
N SER A 80 4.92 28.91 61.06
CA SER A 80 4.81 29.02 62.52
C SER A 80 5.19 27.71 63.18
N ALA A 81 6.13 27.76 64.13
CA ALA A 81 6.55 26.62 64.94
C ALA A 81 6.85 27.07 66.38
N GLN A 82 6.20 26.42 67.36
CA GLN A 82 6.36 26.72 68.78
C GLN A 82 7.33 25.73 69.43
N LEU A 83 8.43 26.23 70.00
CA LEU A 83 9.32 25.45 70.85
C LEU A 83 8.71 25.23 72.23
N THR A 84 8.98 24.06 72.82
CA THR A 84 8.41 23.61 74.09
C THR A 84 9.49 23.03 75.00
N ALA A 85 9.32 23.22 76.31
CA ALA A 85 10.21 22.72 77.34
C ALA A 85 9.42 22.29 78.59
N THR A 86 10.01 21.43 79.42
CA THR A 86 9.47 20.94 80.69
C THR A 86 10.53 20.97 81.80
N GLY A 87 10.10 20.87 83.05
CA GLY A 87 10.97 20.97 84.23
C GLY A 87 11.33 22.41 84.62
N GLY A 88 12.35 22.57 85.48
CA GLY A 88 12.71 23.90 86.00
C GLY A 88 11.76 24.43 87.09
N THR A 89 11.86 25.73 87.35
CA THR A 89 11.18 26.45 88.46
C THR A 89 10.78 27.90 88.16
N GLY A 90 11.02 28.39 86.95
CA GLY A 90 10.68 29.75 86.52
C GLY A 90 10.00 29.78 85.15
N SER A 91 9.60 30.98 84.71
CA SER A 91 9.07 31.19 83.36
C SER A 91 10.18 30.99 82.33
N TYR A 92 9.89 30.25 81.25
CA TYR A 92 10.86 30.01 80.20
C TYR A 92 11.10 31.28 79.37
N SER A 93 12.38 31.59 79.12
CA SER A 93 12.83 32.52 78.10
C SER A 93 13.70 31.77 77.10
N TRP A 94 13.44 31.98 75.82
CA TRP A 94 14.18 31.34 74.73
C TRP A 94 15.12 32.30 73.99
N GLY A 95 16.17 31.76 73.40
CA GLY A 95 17.10 32.48 72.51
C GLY A 95 17.71 31.55 71.44
N ILE A 96 18.24 32.15 70.36
CA ILE A 96 19.10 31.45 69.40
C ILE A 96 20.55 31.73 69.79
N VAL A 97 21.36 30.66 69.93
CA VAL A 97 22.77 30.72 70.33
C VAL A 97 23.69 30.78 69.11
N SER A 98 23.39 29.99 68.09
CA SER A 98 24.13 29.95 66.83
C SER A 98 23.27 29.41 65.69
N GLY A 99 23.72 29.62 64.45
CA GLY A 99 22.94 29.32 63.24
C GLY A 99 22.04 30.47 62.83
N SER A 100 21.12 30.20 61.90
CA SER A 100 20.24 31.22 61.32
C SER A 100 18.91 30.62 60.91
N LEU A 101 17.82 31.38 61.06
CA LEU A 101 16.53 31.02 60.49
C LEU A 101 16.51 31.27 58.96
N PRO A 102 15.59 30.62 58.23
CA PRO A 102 15.18 31.05 56.89
C PRO A 102 14.89 32.56 56.84
N PRO A 103 15.29 33.28 55.77
CA PRO A 103 15.05 34.71 55.64
C PRO A 103 13.57 35.08 55.77
N PHE A 104 13.31 36.16 56.51
CA PHE A 104 12.00 36.69 56.93
C PHE A 104 11.27 35.94 58.06
N LEU A 105 11.80 34.83 58.56
CA LEU A 105 11.35 34.28 59.84
C LEU A 105 11.96 35.05 61.02
N SER A 106 11.15 35.15 62.09
CA SER A 106 11.49 35.77 63.36
C SER A 106 11.35 34.77 64.50
N PHE A 107 12.13 34.95 65.56
CA PHE A 107 12.02 34.16 66.79
C PHE A 107 11.86 35.09 67.98
N ASP A 108 10.87 34.83 68.83
CA ASP A 108 10.64 35.59 70.05
C ASP A 108 10.93 34.79 71.32
N SER A 109 11.05 35.49 72.46
CA SER A 109 11.46 34.91 73.74
C SER A 109 10.46 33.89 74.31
N SER A 110 9.27 33.73 73.72
CA SER A 110 8.33 32.66 74.08
C SER A 110 8.68 31.31 73.45
N GLY A 111 9.64 31.27 72.52
CA GLY A 111 10.02 30.09 71.75
C GLY A 111 9.27 29.96 70.43
N LEU A 112 8.52 30.98 70.01
CA LEU A 112 7.77 30.97 68.76
C LEU A 112 8.66 31.42 67.59
N ILE A 113 8.88 30.53 66.63
CA ILE A 113 9.39 30.86 65.29
C ILE A 113 8.17 31.21 64.43
N ARG A 114 8.14 32.39 63.82
CA ARG A 114 7.07 32.76 62.86
C ARG A 114 7.51 33.78 61.80
N GLY A 115 6.85 33.75 60.65
CA GLY A 115 7.00 34.73 59.58
C GLY A 115 6.66 34.15 58.22
N ASP A 116 7.06 34.85 57.17
CA ASP A 116 7.05 34.32 55.81
C ASP A 116 8.46 33.80 55.47
N ILE A 117 8.57 32.90 54.49
CA ILE A 117 9.86 32.38 53.99
C ILE A 117 10.16 33.01 52.63
N ALA A 118 11.36 33.56 52.44
CA ALA A 118 11.76 34.15 51.17
C ALA A 118 11.67 33.17 49.98
N SER A 119 11.33 33.69 48.80
CA SER A 119 11.18 32.92 47.55
C SER A 119 12.48 32.39 46.94
N THR A 120 13.62 32.57 47.62
CA THR A 120 14.94 32.03 47.22
C THR A 120 15.62 31.25 48.36
N ALA A 121 14.88 30.95 49.43
CA ALA A 121 15.42 30.37 50.66
C ALA A 121 15.88 28.92 50.50
N SER A 122 15.49 28.17 49.46
CA SER A 122 16.00 26.81 49.27
C SER A 122 17.52 26.77 49.06
N SER A 123 18.09 27.84 48.50
CA SER A 123 19.55 27.97 48.27
C SER A 123 20.41 27.97 49.54
N GLY A 124 19.83 28.29 50.70
CA GLY A 124 20.49 28.23 52.02
C GLY A 124 20.02 27.06 52.89
N SER A 125 19.25 26.13 52.32
CA SER A 125 18.68 24.98 53.03
C SER A 125 19.70 23.83 53.19
N PRO A 126 19.71 23.10 54.32
CA PRO A 126 18.85 23.28 55.49
C PRO A 126 19.37 24.37 56.44
N TYR A 127 18.44 25.04 57.13
CA TYR A 127 18.76 26.09 58.11
C TYR A 127 18.93 25.50 59.50
N ASP A 128 20.18 25.15 59.83
CA ASP A 128 20.55 24.65 61.16
C ASP A 128 20.63 25.78 62.19
N LEU A 129 20.09 25.54 63.39
CA LEU A 129 20.13 26.45 64.53
C LEU A 129 20.27 25.73 65.88
N THR A 130 21.08 26.31 66.76
CA THR A 130 21.15 25.93 68.18
C THR A 130 20.29 26.92 68.97
N VAL A 131 19.25 26.42 69.62
CA VAL A 131 18.39 27.21 70.51
C VAL A 131 18.69 26.92 71.97
N GLU A 132 18.39 27.89 72.82
CA GLU A 132 18.53 27.80 74.27
C GLU A 132 17.21 28.14 74.94
N VAL A 133 16.89 27.41 76.00
CA VAL A 133 15.85 27.77 76.97
C VAL A 133 16.45 27.93 78.36
N THR A 134 16.05 28.98 79.07
CA THR A 134 16.36 29.15 80.50
C THR A 134 15.10 29.41 81.31
N ASP A 135 15.05 28.87 82.53
CA ASP A 135 14.05 29.20 83.57
C ASP A 135 14.56 30.28 84.54
N GLY A 136 15.70 30.92 84.22
CA GLY A 136 16.43 31.86 85.07
C GLY A 136 17.33 31.21 86.12
N GLN A 137 17.45 29.87 86.14
CA GLN A 137 18.27 29.10 87.10
C GLN A 137 19.06 27.96 86.44
N GLN A 138 18.46 27.33 85.44
CA GLN A 138 19.01 26.30 84.58
C GLN A 138 18.90 26.75 83.13
N THR A 139 19.74 26.18 82.28
CA THR A 139 19.84 26.52 80.86
C THR A 139 20.13 25.24 80.09
N VAL A 140 19.35 24.98 79.04
CA VAL A 140 19.53 23.81 78.16
C VAL A 140 19.43 24.23 76.71
N GLN A 141 20.29 23.63 75.88
CA GLN A 141 20.36 23.87 74.45
C GLN A 141 19.94 22.64 73.65
N ALA A 142 19.38 22.85 72.45
CA ALA A 142 19.10 21.82 71.46
C ALA A 142 19.41 22.33 70.06
N ASN A 143 19.78 21.41 69.16
CA ASN A 143 19.95 21.71 67.74
C ASN A 143 18.67 21.33 66.99
N PHE A 144 18.20 22.25 66.16
CA PHE A 144 17.11 22.03 65.22
C PHE A 144 17.55 22.42 63.82
N SER A 145 16.77 22.00 62.83
CA SER A 145 16.99 22.32 61.43
C SER A 145 15.65 22.61 60.76
N ILE A 146 15.60 23.63 59.90
CA ILE A 146 14.45 23.89 59.03
C ILE A 146 14.90 23.65 57.59
N THR A 147 14.51 22.52 57.01
CA THR A 147 14.62 22.32 55.57
C THR A 147 13.63 23.25 54.87
N VAL A 148 14.13 24.07 53.94
CA VAL A 148 13.30 24.81 52.99
C VAL A 148 13.43 24.16 51.62
N TYR A 149 12.32 23.66 51.08
CA TYR A 149 12.28 23.11 49.72
C TYR A 149 12.11 24.22 48.68
N ALA A 150 12.66 24.02 47.49
CA ALA A 150 12.40 24.90 46.35
C ALA A 150 10.94 24.82 45.90
N GLN A 151 10.45 25.82 45.18
CA GLN A 151 9.07 25.82 44.69
C GLN A 151 8.78 24.60 43.79
N LEU A 152 7.80 23.77 44.18
CA LEU A 152 7.35 22.60 43.44
C LEU A 152 6.75 23.01 42.08
N GLN A 153 7.15 22.34 41.00
CA GLN A 153 6.69 22.63 39.64
C GLN A 153 6.74 21.39 38.72
N ILE A 154 5.77 21.26 37.82
CA ILE A 154 5.76 20.21 36.78
C ILE A 154 6.64 20.67 35.61
N THR A 155 7.66 19.88 35.28
CA THR A 155 8.68 20.19 34.28
C THR A 155 8.39 19.61 32.90
N THR A 156 7.48 18.63 32.77
CA THR A 156 7.05 18.09 31.48
C THR A 156 6.50 19.20 30.58
N GLY A 157 7.03 19.33 29.36
CA GLY A 157 6.65 20.38 28.40
C GLY A 157 5.24 20.18 27.85
N SER A 158 5.04 19.07 27.14
CA SER A 158 3.81 18.64 26.47
C SER A 158 3.69 17.11 26.52
N LEU A 159 2.52 16.58 26.19
CA LEU A 159 2.31 15.13 26.02
C LEU A 159 2.50 14.73 24.54
N PRO A 160 3.00 13.51 24.25
CA PRO A 160 2.94 12.94 22.90
C PRO A 160 1.49 12.59 22.52
N ASN A 161 1.21 12.44 21.23
CA ASN A 161 -0.11 12.01 20.78
C ASN A 161 -0.38 10.55 21.15
N ALA A 162 -1.65 10.22 21.42
CA ALA A 162 -2.13 8.85 21.52
C ALA A 162 -2.80 8.44 20.19
N THR A 163 -2.90 7.14 19.93
CA THR A 163 -3.51 6.60 18.69
C THR A 163 -4.58 5.59 19.08
N GLU A 164 -5.78 5.67 18.49
CA GLU A 164 -6.87 4.72 18.79
C GLU A 164 -6.41 3.25 18.66
N GLY A 165 -6.80 2.43 19.62
CA GLY A 165 -6.43 1.00 19.69
C GLY A 165 -4.98 0.72 20.14
N VAL A 166 -4.13 1.73 20.28
CA VAL A 166 -2.72 1.57 20.68
C VAL A 166 -2.54 1.91 22.16
N VAL A 167 -1.74 1.11 22.88
CA VAL A 167 -1.38 1.40 24.27
C VAL A 167 -0.56 2.70 24.32
N TYR A 168 -1.05 3.66 25.10
CA TYR A 168 -0.38 4.90 25.44
C TYR A 168 0.30 4.76 26.81
N SER A 169 1.51 5.29 26.95
CA SER A 169 2.25 5.45 28.21
C SER A 169 3.17 6.66 28.07
N CYS A 170 3.15 7.55 29.07
CA CYS A 170 3.98 8.75 29.11
C CYS A 170 4.16 9.21 30.57
N THR A 171 5.39 9.17 31.07
CA THR A 171 5.70 9.57 32.44
C THR A 171 5.91 11.08 32.55
N VAL A 172 5.10 11.75 33.39
CA VAL A 172 5.29 13.17 33.72
C VAL A 172 6.42 13.35 34.75
N SER A 173 6.95 14.56 34.86
CA SER A 173 8.10 14.89 35.72
C SER A 173 7.92 16.24 36.41
N ALA A 174 8.50 16.37 37.60
CA ALA A 174 8.47 17.57 38.42
C ALA A 174 9.84 17.85 39.06
N SER A 175 10.02 19.07 39.55
CA SER A 175 11.19 19.52 40.32
C SER A 175 10.77 20.46 41.45
N GLY A 176 11.66 20.69 42.41
CA GLY A 176 11.33 21.37 43.67
C GLY A 176 10.57 20.47 44.65
N GLY A 177 10.16 21.00 45.79
CA GLY A 177 9.50 20.23 46.84
C GLY A 177 10.33 19.08 47.42
N ASP A 178 9.68 18.20 48.19
CA ASP A 178 10.25 16.92 48.60
C ASP A 178 10.05 15.85 47.53
N GLY A 179 11.06 15.66 46.69
CA GLY A 179 11.07 14.66 45.61
C GLY A 179 10.87 13.21 46.06
N ASN A 180 11.01 12.89 47.35
CA ASN A 180 10.75 11.54 47.87
C ASN A 180 9.27 11.30 48.22
N ASN A 181 8.46 12.36 48.26
CA ASN A 181 7.06 12.32 48.68
C ASN A 181 6.09 12.75 47.57
N TYR A 182 6.55 12.80 46.32
CA TYR A 182 5.71 13.11 45.16
C TYR A 182 4.56 12.12 45.05
N THR A 183 3.35 12.65 45.11
CA THR A 183 2.11 11.93 44.80
C THR A 183 1.43 12.61 43.62
N TRP A 184 1.19 11.85 42.55
CA TRP A 184 0.58 12.34 41.32
C TRP A 184 -0.92 12.09 41.28
N SER A 185 -1.66 13.01 40.68
CA SER A 185 -3.08 12.83 40.34
C SER A 185 -3.42 13.52 39.01
N VAL A 186 -4.56 13.16 38.43
CA VAL A 186 -5.02 13.71 37.15
C VAL A 186 -6.54 13.92 37.17
N SER A 187 -6.98 15.03 36.59
CA SER A 187 -8.38 15.43 36.46
C SER A 187 -8.69 15.92 35.04
N GLY A 188 -9.93 15.76 34.58
CA GLY A 188 -10.34 16.10 33.20
C GLY A 188 -9.89 15.11 32.12
N GLN A 189 -9.22 14.02 32.50
CA GLN A 189 -8.79 12.95 31.61
C GLN A 189 -9.99 12.17 31.02
N PRO A 190 -9.84 11.60 29.81
CA PRO A 190 -10.81 10.64 29.29
C PRO A 190 -10.82 9.35 30.11
N SER A 191 -11.93 8.61 30.07
CA SER A 191 -12.18 7.41 30.89
C SER A 191 -11.21 6.25 30.67
N TRP A 192 -10.47 6.25 29.55
CA TRP A 192 -9.48 5.24 29.21
C TRP A 192 -8.06 5.58 29.71
N LEU A 193 -7.81 6.80 30.19
CA LEU A 193 -6.51 7.27 30.66
C LEU A 193 -6.48 7.32 32.20
N SER A 194 -5.37 6.87 32.79
CA SER A 194 -5.10 6.96 34.23
C SER A 194 -3.69 7.50 34.47
N VAL A 195 -3.39 7.88 35.72
CA VAL A 195 -2.02 8.17 36.17
C VAL A 195 -1.64 7.23 37.30
N ASP A 196 -0.44 6.66 37.26
CA ASP A 196 0.15 6.01 38.43
C ASP A 196 0.56 7.10 39.44
N SER A 197 -0.01 7.03 40.65
CA SER A 197 0.19 8.05 41.68
C SER A 197 1.60 8.11 42.26
N SER A 198 2.44 7.10 42.02
CA SER A 198 3.81 7.00 42.53
C SER A 198 4.88 7.33 41.48
N THR A 199 4.65 6.98 40.22
CA THR A 199 5.62 7.21 39.13
C THR A 199 5.27 8.42 38.26
N GLY A 200 4.00 8.83 38.22
CA GLY A 200 3.51 9.82 37.27
C GLY A 200 3.31 9.27 35.86
N ASP A 201 3.23 7.93 35.66
CA ASP A 201 2.98 7.38 34.33
C ASP A 201 1.51 7.54 33.92
N LEU A 202 1.27 8.36 32.89
CA LEU A 202 -0.04 8.48 32.24
C LEU A 202 -0.19 7.35 31.23
N SER A 203 -1.06 6.38 31.52
CA SER A 203 -1.24 5.19 30.68
C SER A 203 -2.70 4.80 30.43
N GLY A 204 -2.93 4.11 29.32
CA GLY A 204 -4.27 3.71 28.87
C GLY A 204 -4.31 3.26 27.40
N THR A 205 -5.49 2.88 26.92
CA THR A 205 -5.71 2.58 25.49
C THR A 205 -6.96 3.31 25.00
N PRO A 206 -6.84 4.37 24.17
CA PRO A 206 -8.00 5.04 23.57
C PRO A 206 -8.82 4.08 22.70
N PRO A 207 -10.14 3.99 22.87
CA PRO A 207 -11.00 3.16 22.03
C PRO A 207 -11.17 3.76 20.62
N VAL A 208 -11.61 2.95 19.66
CA VAL A 208 -11.96 3.41 18.31
C VAL A 208 -13.09 4.44 18.37
N GLY A 209 -12.97 5.54 17.63
CA GLY A 209 -13.92 6.66 17.65
C GLY A 209 -13.73 7.62 18.83
N SER A 210 -12.55 7.66 19.45
CA SER A 210 -12.16 8.64 20.50
C SER A 210 -11.17 9.70 20.02
N ALA A 211 -10.89 9.79 18.72
CA ALA A 211 -10.06 10.84 18.14
C ALA A 211 -10.58 12.25 18.47
N GLY A 212 -9.66 13.13 18.85
CA GLY A 212 -9.97 14.45 19.39
C GLY A 212 -8.85 14.97 20.27
N THR A 213 -9.04 16.17 20.82
CA THR A 213 -8.10 16.76 21.81
C THR A 213 -8.72 16.72 23.19
N TYR A 214 -8.00 16.14 24.15
CA TYR A 214 -8.41 16.05 25.55
C TYR A 214 -7.54 16.97 26.40
N THR A 215 -8.17 17.98 27.00
CA THR A 215 -7.48 18.89 27.92
C THR A 215 -7.61 18.36 29.35
N LEU A 216 -6.51 17.84 29.90
CA LEU A 216 -6.42 17.29 31.26
C LEU A 216 -5.52 18.15 32.15
N THR A 217 -5.76 18.12 33.47
CA THR A 217 -4.92 18.78 34.47
C THR A 217 -4.23 17.71 35.30
N VAL A 218 -2.89 17.69 35.22
CA VAL A 218 -2.02 16.87 36.07
C VAL A 218 -1.65 17.69 37.30
N GLU A 219 -1.65 17.06 38.45
CA GLU A 219 -1.25 17.64 39.72
C GLU A 219 -0.20 16.75 40.41
N VAL A 220 0.80 17.38 41.03
CA VAL A 220 1.77 16.75 41.92
C VAL A 220 1.75 17.46 43.27
N THR A 221 1.78 16.70 44.35
CA THR A 221 2.00 17.21 45.71
C THR A 221 3.14 16.48 46.39
N ASP A 222 3.91 17.19 47.22
CA ASP A 222 4.91 16.62 48.13
C ASP A 222 4.38 16.53 49.59
N GLY A 223 3.08 16.76 49.79
CA GLY A 223 2.42 16.83 51.10
C GLY A 223 2.48 18.21 51.78
N GLN A 224 3.21 19.19 51.23
CA GLN A 224 3.28 20.58 51.75
C GLN A 224 2.96 21.62 50.68
N GLN A 225 3.38 21.35 49.45
CA GLN A 225 3.15 22.11 48.24
C GLN A 225 2.29 21.28 47.27
N THR A 226 1.63 22.00 46.36
CA THR A 226 0.90 21.41 45.23
C THR A 226 1.24 22.23 43.99
N ALA A 227 1.59 21.55 42.91
CA ALA A 227 1.75 22.16 41.60
C ALA A 227 0.86 21.45 40.59
N SER A 228 0.14 22.22 39.77
CA SER A 228 -0.71 21.69 38.71
C SER A 228 -0.35 22.30 37.37
N LYS A 229 -0.54 21.51 36.30
CA LYS A 229 -0.31 21.91 34.92
C LYS A 229 -1.34 21.26 34.01
N GLN A 230 -1.88 22.07 33.11
CA GLN A 230 -2.81 21.64 32.08
C GLN A 230 -2.02 21.14 30.86
N PHE A 231 -2.50 20.05 30.26
CA PHE A 231 -1.95 19.44 29.06
C PHE A 231 -3.08 19.12 28.08
N ASP A 232 -2.82 19.36 26.79
CA ASP A 232 -3.64 18.83 25.71
C ASP A 232 -3.03 17.51 25.24
N LEU A 233 -3.85 16.46 25.21
CA LEU A 233 -3.54 15.15 24.65
C LEU A 233 -4.37 14.95 23.39
N ALA A 234 -3.71 14.95 22.22
CA ALA A 234 -4.37 14.61 20.96
C ALA A 234 -4.43 13.09 20.79
N VAL A 235 -5.65 12.55 20.61
CA VAL A 235 -5.88 11.20 20.10
C VAL A 235 -6.08 11.30 18.59
N ILE A 236 -5.28 10.56 17.82
CA ILE A 236 -5.38 10.50 16.36
C ILE A 236 -6.01 9.19 15.90
N THR A 237 -6.83 9.26 14.85
CA THR A 237 -7.35 8.08 14.14
C THR A 237 -6.22 7.41 13.37
N PRO A 238 -5.95 6.11 13.57
CA PRO A 238 -4.97 5.38 12.77
C PRO A 238 -5.43 5.23 11.32
N THR A 239 -4.49 5.32 10.38
CA THR A 239 -4.72 5.14 8.94
C THR A 239 -4.27 3.75 8.48
N PRO A 240 -4.99 3.09 7.56
CA PRO A 240 -4.61 1.77 7.03
C PRO A 240 -3.15 1.73 6.55
N PRO A 241 -2.36 0.71 6.97
CA PRO A 241 -1.06 0.47 6.37
C PRO A 241 -1.18 0.26 4.86
N LYS A 242 -0.23 0.82 4.12
CA LYS A 242 0.02 0.48 2.72
C LYS A 242 1.51 0.19 2.57
N ALA A 243 1.85 -1.02 2.16
CA ALA A 243 3.22 -1.50 2.05
C ALA A 243 3.91 -0.95 0.80
N ASP A 244 5.14 -0.45 0.95
CA ASP A 244 6.06 -0.20 -0.18
C ASP A 244 7.51 -0.09 0.33
N PHE A 245 8.47 -0.30 -0.56
CA PHE A 245 9.90 -0.22 -0.27
C PHE A 245 10.75 0.02 -1.52
N GLU A 246 11.98 0.49 -1.34
CA GLU A 246 13.00 0.51 -2.38
C GLU A 246 14.29 -0.18 -1.88
N ALA A 247 15.19 -0.48 -2.81
CA ALA A 247 16.53 -0.97 -2.54
C ALA A 247 17.55 0.00 -3.14
N ASN A 248 18.71 0.15 -2.50
CA ASN A 248 19.78 1.01 -3.02
C ASN A 248 20.45 0.45 -4.30
N GLN A 249 20.32 -0.85 -4.55
CA GLN A 249 20.75 -1.54 -5.76
C GLN A 249 19.92 -2.81 -5.97
N THR A 250 19.74 -3.22 -7.23
CA THR A 250 18.94 -4.39 -7.63
C THR A 250 19.75 -5.45 -8.37
N GLU A 251 21.05 -5.23 -8.56
CA GLU A 251 21.95 -6.16 -9.24
C GLU A 251 23.39 -6.04 -8.70
N GLY A 252 24.14 -7.14 -8.73
CA GLY A 252 25.55 -7.21 -8.36
C GLY A 252 26.04 -8.65 -8.20
N ALA A 253 27.34 -8.86 -8.01
CA ALA A 253 27.92 -10.20 -7.85
C ALA A 253 27.77 -10.73 -6.41
N ALA A 254 27.74 -12.05 -6.24
CA ALA A 254 27.76 -12.69 -4.92
C ALA A 254 29.11 -12.45 -4.18
N PRO A 255 29.12 -12.16 -2.87
CA PRO A 255 27.96 -11.83 -2.02
C PRO A 255 27.50 -10.38 -2.20
N LEU A 256 26.20 -10.16 -2.41
CA LEU A 256 25.61 -8.85 -2.65
C LEU A 256 24.92 -8.32 -1.38
N THR A 257 25.39 -7.20 -0.85
CA THR A 257 24.74 -6.52 0.29
C THR A 257 23.80 -5.41 -0.19
N VAL A 258 22.52 -5.51 0.14
CA VAL A 258 21.46 -4.58 -0.25
C VAL A 258 20.90 -3.88 0.99
N ASN A 259 20.72 -2.56 0.89
CA ASN A 259 20.04 -1.74 1.90
C ASN A 259 18.63 -1.44 1.41
N PHE A 260 17.63 -1.88 2.17
CA PHE A 260 16.22 -1.65 1.88
C PHE A 260 15.70 -0.45 2.68
N THR A 261 14.95 0.41 2.01
CA THR A 261 14.31 1.59 2.61
C THR A 261 12.79 1.42 2.55
N ASN A 262 12.13 1.43 3.71
CA ASN A 262 10.67 1.38 3.78
C ASN A 262 10.06 2.68 3.22
N LYS A 263 9.13 2.53 2.27
CA LYS A 263 8.27 3.60 1.74
C LYS A 263 6.81 3.46 2.20
N SER A 264 6.49 2.39 2.92
CA SER A 264 5.15 2.11 3.43
C SER A 264 4.56 3.30 4.19
N THR A 265 3.30 3.59 3.91
CA THR A 265 2.52 4.66 4.52
C THR A 265 1.46 4.12 5.48
N GLY A 266 0.84 5.00 6.26
CA GLY A 266 -0.20 4.63 7.23
C GLY A 266 0.36 4.47 8.65
N SER A 267 -0.49 4.02 9.58
CA SER A 267 -0.14 3.85 10.99
C SER A 267 0.46 2.46 11.22
N ILE A 268 1.78 2.33 11.05
CA ILE A 268 2.51 1.05 11.13
C ILE A 268 3.14 0.86 12.52
N THR A 269 3.05 -0.35 13.06
CA THR A 269 3.66 -0.77 14.33
C THR A 269 4.64 -1.94 14.19
N GLN A 270 4.60 -2.68 13.08
CA GLN A 270 5.48 -3.83 12.81
C GLN A 270 5.81 -3.94 11.33
N TRP A 271 7.06 -4.34 11.04
CA TRP A 271 7.55 -4.71 9.71
C TRP A 271 7.95 -6.19 9.73
N GLN A 272 7.72 -6.89 8.63
CA GLN A 272 8.18 -8.26 8.40
C GLN A 272 8.70 -8.36 6.97
N TRP A 273 10.01 -8.52 6.84
CA TRP A 273 10.71 -8.72 5.58
C TRP A 273 10.98 -10.19 5.36
N ASP A 274 10.79 -10.61 4.12
CA ASP A 274 11.07 -11.94 3.59
C ASP A 274 11.81 -11.67 2.26
N PHE A 275 13.11 -11.98 2.23
CA PHE A 275 14.03 -11.50 1.18
C PHE A 275 14.16 -12.44 -0.03
N ASP A 276 13.64 -13.66 0.07
CA ASP A 276 13.56 -14.64 -1.01
C ASP A 276 12.13 -15.17 -1.27
N ASN A 277 11.15 -14.75 -0.45
CA ASN A 277 9.73 -15.08 -0.52
C ASN A 277 9.45 -16.57 -0.27
N ASP A 278 10.24 -17.21 0.62
CA ASP A 278 10.03 -18.59 1.05
C ASP A 278 8.89 -18.76 2.08
N GLY A 279 8.38 -17.65 2.64
CA GLY A 279 7.34 -17.61 3.68
C GLY A 279 7.87 -17.43 5.10
N THR A 280 9.18 -17.34 5.29
CA THR A 280 9.87 -17.08 6.55
C THR A 280 10.16 -15.58 6.69
N VAL A 281 10.13 -15.05 7.92
CA VAL A 281 10.49 -13.65 8.18
C VAL A 281 11.96 -13.55 8.56
N ASP A 282 12.75 -12.93 7.69
CA ASP A 282 14.19 -12.69 7.87
C ASP A 282 14.49 -11.50 8.81
N SER A 283 13.65 -10.46 8.76
CA SER A 283 13.90 -9.22 9.51
C SER A 283 12.63 -8.49 9.91
N THR A 284 12.67 -7.83 11.06
CA THR A 284 11.60 -6.97 11.60
C THR A 284 12.02 -5.50 11.72
N GLN A 285 13.21 -5.14 11.22
CA GLN A 285 13.67 -3.75 11.20
C GLN A 285 12.86 -2.92 10.20
N GLN A 286 12.63 -1.64 10.48
CA GLN A 286 11.92 -0.75 9.55
C GLN A 286 12.65 -0.57 8.21
N SER A 287 13.98 -0.59 8.18
CA SER A 287 14.77 -0.44 6.94
C SER A 287 16.07 -1.25 7.09
N PRO A 288 16.03 -2.55 6.73
CA PRO A 288 17.11 -3.50 6.98
C PRO A 288 18.20 -3.48 5.90
N THR A 289 19.36 -4.00 6.29
CA THR A 289 20.42 -4.44 5.36
C THR A 289 20.40 -5.96 5.29
N HIS A 290 20.42 -6.54 4.09
CA HIS A 290 20.52 -7.99 3.85
C HIS A 290 21.71 -8.30 2.94
N THR A 291 22.31 -9.48 3.08
CA THR A 291 23.43 -9.94 2.24
C THR A 291 23.11 -11.28 1.60
N TYR A 292 22.87 -11.26 0.30
CA TYR A 292 22.64 -12.45 -0.50
C TYR A 292 23.97 -13.13 -0.85
N ASN A 293 24.17 -14.36 -0.40
CA ASN A 293 25.45 -15.07 -0.53
C ASN A 293 25.57 -15.94 -1.79
N ASN A 294 24.45 -16.24 -2.46
CA ASN A 294 24.41 -17.14 -3.62
C ASN A 294 23.90 -16.39 -4.86
N PRO A 295 24.35 -16.75 -6.07
CA PRO A 295 23.75 -16.28 -7.31
C PRO A 295 22.28 -16.71 -7.43
N GLY A 296 21.43 -15.85 -7.98
CA GLY A 296 20.00 -16.09 -8.07
C GLY A 296 19.18 -14.84 -8.40
N TRP A 297 17.90 -15.04 -8.72
CA TRP A 297 16.88 -14.00 -8.71
C TRP A 297 16.06 -14.12 -7.43
N TYR A 298 15.93 -13.03 -6.68
CA TYR A 298 15.27 -12.98 -5.39
C TYR A 298 14.00 -12.12 -5.45
N THR A 299 12.87 -12.70 -5.08
CA THR A 299 11.61 -11.97 -4.83
C THR A 299 11.64 -11.44 -3.40
N VAL A 300 11.37 -10.15 -3.23
CA VAL A 300 11.36 -9.52 -1.89
C VAL A 300 9.94 -9.17 -1.51
N LYS A 301 9.55 -9.52 -0.30
CA LYS A 301 8.25 -9.21 0.29
C LYS A 301 8.43 -8.41 1.58
N LEU A 302 7.70 -7.31 1.68
CA LEU A 302 7.50 -6.56 2.92
C LEU A 302 6.03 -6.66 3.31
N THR A 303 5.76 -7.18 4.51
CA THR A 303 4.45 -7.07 5.17
C THR A 303 4.55 -6.03 6.28
N VAL A 304 3.63 -5.06 6.31
CA VAL A 304 3.51 -4.08 7.38
C VAL A 304 2.17 -4.24 8.10
N THR A 305 2.22 -4.18 9.43
CA THR A 305 1.04 -4.33 10.30
C THR A 305 0.88 -3.09 11.16
N GLY A 306 -0.37 -2.72 11.40
CA GLY A 306 -0.78 -1.56 12.19
C GLY A 306 -2.09 -1.80 12.95
N PRO A 307 -2.60 -0.80 13.68
CA PRO A 307 -3.80 -0.94 14.52
C PRO A 307 -5.08 -1.26 13.75
N VAL A 308 -5.11 -0.96 12.45
CA VAL A 308 -6.28 -1.09 11.56
C VAL A 308 -6.06 -2.10 10.43
N GLY A 309 -5.12 -3.04 10.60
CA GLY A 309 -4.89 -4.15 9.68
C GLY A 309 -3.43 -4.31 9.24
N SER A 310 -3.22 -4.99 8.12
CA SER A 310 -1.91 -5.24 7.51
C SER A 310 -2.00 -5.19 6.00
N ASP A 311 -0.90 -4.79 5.35
CA ASP A 311 -0.74 -4.83 3.90
C ASP A 311 0.63 -5.43 3.53
N SER A 312 0.77 -5.93 2.30
CA SER A 312 2.03 -6.53 1.83
C SER A 312 2.39 -6.11 0.40
N CYS A 313 3.64 -5.66 0.22
CA CYS A 313 4.23 -5.37 -1.07
C CYS A 313 5.15 -6.53 -1.44
N VAL A 314 4.96 -7.12 -2.62
CA VAL A 314 5.84 -8.14 -3.20
C VAL A 314 6.46 -7.57 -4.47
N LYS A 315 7.79 -7.59 -4.56
CA LYS A 315 8.53 -7.24 -5.77
C LYS A 315 9.18 -8.52 -6.30
N GLU A 316 8.50 -9.12 -7.27
CA GLU A 316 8.92 -10.35 -7.93
C GLU A 316 10.26 -10.15 -8.64
N ARG A 317 11.21 -11.06 -8.41
CA ARG A 317 12.52 -11.08 -9.09
C ARG A 317 13.24 -9.72 -9.02
N PHE A 318 13.21 -9.10 -7.85
CA PHE A 318 13.62 -7.72 -7.63
C PHE A 318 15.14 -7.55 -7.50
N ILE A 319 15.83 -8.50 -6.88
CA ILE A 319 17.29 -8.50 -6.76
C ILE A 319 17.88 -9.61 -7.61
N LEU A 320 18.80 -9.27 -8.50
CA LEU A 320 19.71 -10.21 -9.14
C LEU A 320 21.00 -10.30 -8.34
N VAL A 321 21.45 -11.53 -8.07
CA VAL A 321 22.81 -11.82 -7.67
C VAL A 321 23.48 -12.64 -8.76
N ALA A 322 24.57 -12.12 -9.32
CA ALA A 322 25.32 -12.76 -10.40
C ALA A 322 26.43 -13.68 -9.86
N ASP A 323 26.76 -14.75 -10.60
CA ASP A 323 28.00 -15.51 -10.39
C ASP A 323 29.18 -14.75 -11.02
N LYS A 324 29.16 -14.57 -12.35
CA LYS A 324 30.15 -13.76 -13.08
C LYS A 324 29.51 -12.71 -13.97
N THR A 325 30.35 -11.81 -14.46
CA THR A 325 29.97 -10.80 -15.45
C THR A 325 30.92 -10.88 -16.64
N TRP A 326 30.35 -11.09 -17.83
CA TRP A 326 31.04 -11.11 -19.11
C TRP A 326 30.75 -9.82 -19.87
N TYR A 327 31.74 -9.34 -20.63
CA TYR A 327 31.68 -8.08 -21.35
C TYR A 327 31.80 -8.33 -22.86
N VAL A 328 30.92 -7.72 -23.64
CA VAL A 328 30.87 -7.82 -25.10
C VAL A 328 30.89 -6.42 -25.71
N ASN A 329 31.82 -6.17 -26.62
CA ASN A 329 31.89 -4.93 -27.38
C ASN A 329 32.32 -5.19 -28.84
N GLY A 330 31.35 -5.20 -29.75
CA GLY A 330 31.61 -5.34 -31.19
C GLY A 330 32.44 -4.20 -31.80
N ASN A 331 32.63 -3.09 -31.07
CA ASN A 331 33.51 -1.99 -31.45
C ASN A 331 34.87 -2.08 -30.73
N GLY A 332 35.68 -3.08 -31.11
CA GLY A 332 37.07 -3.23 -30.66
C GLY A 332 37.36 -4.35 -29.65
N GLY A 333 36.36 -5.17 -29.30
CA GLY A 333 36.58 -6.44 -28.60
C GLY A 333 37.22 -7.52 -29.48
N ASP A 334 37.61 -8.63 -28.85
CA ASP A 334 38.24 -9.80 -29.50
C ASP A 334 37.69 -11.09 -28.86
N ASP A 335 37.26 -12.06 -29.66
CA ASP A 335 36.78 -13.36 -29.15
C ASP A 335 37.89 -14.29 -28.64
N ALA A 336 39.16 -13.89 -28.80
CA ALA A 336 40.32 -14.48 -28.14
C ALA A 336 40.62 -13.88 -26.75
N SER A 337 39.92 -12.81 -26.33
CA SER A 337 40.01 -12.21 -24.98
C SER A 337 39.48 -13.15 -23.89
N SER A 338 39.60 -12.74 -22.61
CA SER A 338 38.93 -13.46 -21.51
C SER A 338 37.49 -13.01 -21.28
N GLY A 339 37.06 -11.86 -21.81
CA GLY A 339 35.72 -11.32 -21.64
C GLY A 339 35.43 -10.73 -20.26
N THR A 340 36.44 -10.51 -19.42
CA THR A 340 36.27 -10.18 -17.99
C THR A 340 36.25 -8.68 -17.66
N SER A 341 36.44 -7.80 -18.64
CA SER A 341 36.33 -6.34 -18.49
C SER A 341 36.05 -5.66 -19.83
N TRP A 342 35.62 -4.39 -19.83
CA TRP A 342 35.46 -3.61 -21.07
C TRP A 342 36.73 -3.50 -21.91
N SER A 343 37.91 -3.49 -21.29
CA SER A 343 39.21 -3.46 -21.96
C SER A 343 39.70 -4.83 -22.47
N ASP A 344 38.97 -5.89 -22.14
CA ASP A 344 39.26 -7.28 -22.50
C ASP A 344 37.93 -7.99 -22.83
N ALA A 345 37.09 -7.31 -23.62
CA ALA A 345 35.74 -7.74 -23.96
C ALA A 345 35.75 -8.68 -25.17
N PHE A 346 34.79 -9.61 -25.20
CA PHE A 346 34.51 -10.41 -26.40
C PHE A 346 34.01 -9.50 -27.54
N ALA A 347 34.25 -9.90 -28.79
CA ALA A 347 33.72 -9.19 -29.95
C ALA A 347 32.24 -9.54 -30.19
N THR A 348 31.83 -10.77 -29.89
CA THR A 348 30.49 -11.31 -30.21
C THR A 348 29.68 -11.73 -28.99
N ILE A 349 28.35 -11.64 -29.10
CA ILE A 349 27.40 -12.09 -28.09
C ILE A 349 27.43 -13.61 -27.98
N GLY A 350 27.45 -14.32 -29.11
CA GLY A 350 27.52 -15.77 -29.18
C GLY A 350 28.76 -16.33 -28.47
N LYS A 351 29.90 -15.65 -28.55
CA LYS A 351 31.10 -16.00 -27.78
C LYS A 351 30.84 -15.94 -26.27
N ALA A 352 30.24 -14.87 -25.77
CA ALA A 352 29.91 -14.73 -24.35
C ALA A 352 28.92 -15.81 -23.88
N LEU A 353 27.84 -16.05 -24.63
CA LEU A 353 26.83 -17.09 -24.32
C LEU A 353 27.44 -18.51 -24.29
N SER A 354 28.48 -18.76 -25.09
CA SER A 354 29.19 -20.05 -25.11
C SER A 354 29.93 -20.35 -23.79
N VAL A 355 30.46 -19.32 -23.11
CA VAL A 355 31.22 -19.46 -21.86
C VAL A 355 30.39 -19.20 -20.60
N ALA A 356 29.30 -18.45 -20.72
CA ALA A 356 28.41 -18.11 -19.61
C ALA A 356 27.73 -19.35 -19.01
N SER A 357 27.43 -19.29 -17.72
CA SER A 357 26.75 -20.31 -16.91
C SER A 357 25.44 -19.76 -16.32
N ASP A 358 24.74 -20.57 -15.51
CA ASP A 358 23.54 -20.11 -14.79
C ASP A 358 23.84 -18.92 -13.87
N TYR A 359 22.98 -17.91 -13.93
CA TYR A 359 23.10 -16.64 -13.20
C TYR A 359 24.35 -15.80 -13.53
N ASP A 360 25.02 -16.07 -14.66
CA ASP A 360 25.97 -15.11 -15.24
C ASP A 360 25.24 -13.94 -15.91
N VAL A 361 25.85 -12.75 -15.81
CA VAL A 361 25.44 -11.55 -16.54
C VAL A 361 26.32 -11.37 -17.77
N VAL A 362 25.71 -11.07 -18.91
CA VAL A 362 26.43 -10.68 -20.13
C VAL A 362 26.07 -9.23 -20.45
N LEU A 363 27.02 -8.32 -20.24
CA LEU A 363 26.89 -6.89 -20.54
C LEU A 363 27.33 -6.62 -21.98
N VAL A 364 26.43 -6.07 -22.80
CA VAL A 364 26.67 -5.83 -24.23
C VAL A 364 26.67 -4.33 -24.53
N ALA A 365 27.80 -3.81 -25.02
CA ALA A 365 27.94 -2.41 -25.40
C ALA A 365 27.09 -2.04 -26.62
N ASP A 366 26.58 -0.81 -26.63
CA ASP A 366 25.86 -0.17 -27.73
C ASP A 366 26.70 -0.08 -29.02
N THR A 367 26.53 -1.10 -29.85
CA THR A 367 26.99 -1.15 -31.25
C THR A 367 26.09 -2.14 -32.00
N THR A 368 26.33 -2.35 -33.30
CA THR A 368 25.59 -3.31 -34.12
C THR A 368 26.30 -4.67 -34.16
N TYR A 369 25.57 -5.71 -33.79
CA TYR A 369 25.96 -7.12 -33.84
C TYR A 369 25.20 -7.80 -34.97
N ASN A 370 25.93 -8.38 -35.93
CA ASN A 370 25.35 -9.09 -37.07
C ASN A 370 25.38 -10.59 -36.79
N GLU A 371 24.65 -11.01 -35.75
CA GLU A 371 24.61 -12.38 -35.23
C GLU A 371 23.18 -12.93 -35.30
N THR A 372 23.07 -14.23 -35.54
CA THR A 372 21.80 -14.96 -35.68
C THR A 372 21.79 -16.23 -34.85
N ASP A 373 20.60 -16.75 -34.55
CA ASP A 373 20.37 -17.99 -33.80
C ASP A 373 21.12 -18.05 -32.45
N LEU A 374 21.22 -16.91 -31.77
CA LEU A 374 21.72 -16.81 -30.41
C LEU A 374 20.83 -17.64 -29.47
N ASN A 375 21.45 -18.42 -28.60
CA ASN A 375 20.76 -19.43 -27.81
C ASN A 375 21.42 -19.58 -26.42
N PHE A 376 20.60 -19.67 -25.37
CA PHE A 376 21.10 -19.83 -24.00
C PHE A 376 21.32 -21.31 -23.64
N ASN A 377 20.76 -22.24 -24.41
CA ASN A 377 20.85 -23.69 -24.21
C ASN A 377 20.31 -24.11 -22.82
N GLY A 378 19.17 -23.54 -22.44
CA GLY A 378 18.49 -23.77 -21.16
C GLY A 378 19.10 -23.02 -19.97
N LYS A 379 20.22 -22.31 -20.17
CA LYS A 379 20.93 -21.60 -19.09
C LYS A 379 20.17 -20.35 -18.62
N LYS A 380 20.35 -20.05 -17.33
CA LYS A 380 19.77 -18.90 -16.63
C LYS A 380 20.61 -17.62 -16.80
N ILE A 381 20.93 -17.28 -18.05
CA ILE A 381 21.76 -16.11 -18.38
C ILE A 381 20.90 -14.84 -18.35
N TYR A 382 21.45 -13.75 -17.83
CA TYR A 382 20.90 -12.41 -18.00
C TYR A 382 21.74 -11.62 -19.01
N LEU A 383 21.25 -11.56 -20.23
CA LEU A 383 21.81 -10.79 -21.34
C LEU A 383 21.27 -9.36 -21.28
N LYS A 384 22.15 -8.38 -21.07
CA LYS A 384 21.79 -6.98 -20.79
C LYS A 384 22.54 -6.02 -21.71
N GLY A 385 21.80 -5.24 -22.49
CA GLY A 385 22.35 -4.15 -23.28
C GLY A 385 22.65 -2.92 -22.43
N VAL A 386 23.77 -2.23 -22.70
CA VAL A 386 24.22 -1.06 -21.94
C VAL A 386 24.82 0.03 -22.83
N ALA A 387 24.54 1.27 -22.46
CA ALA A 387 25.12 2.48 -23.04
C ALA A 387 26.58 2.66 -22.55
N HIS A 388 27.53 2.05 -23.26
CA HIS A 388 28.97 2.05 -22.97
C HIS A 388 29.75 3.03 -23.85
N ASN A 389 29.55 2.97 -25.16
CA ASN A 389 30.18 3.83 -26.16
C ASN A 389 29.46 5.20 -26.25
N THR A 390 28.12 5.18 -26.22
CA THR A 390 27.27 6.35 -26.43
C THR A 390 26.20 6.44 -25.33
N ALA A 391 26.17 7.56 -24.60
CA ALA A 391 25.19 7.76 -23.53
C ALA A 391 23.75 7.70 -24.07
N GLY A 392 22.93 6.82 -23.48
CA GLY A 392 21.52 6.62 -23.85
C GLY A 392 21.25 5.74 -25.07
N ALA A 393 22.29 5.18 -25.71
CA ALA A 393 22.11 4.23 -26.81
C ALA A 393 21.90 2.78 -26.33
N GLN A 394 21.37 1.94 -27.21
CA GLN A 394 21.16 0.51 -27.00
C GLN A 394 21.98 -0.30 -28.01
N PRO A 395 22.47 -1.51 -27.67
CA PRO A 395 22.97 -2.45 -28.65
C PRO A 395 21.89 -2.86 -29.65
N VAL A 396 22.31 -3.05 -30.89
CA VAL A 396 21.46 -3.48 -32.00
C VAL A 396 21.89 -4.87 -32.44
N ILE A 397 20.99 -5.85 -32.40
CA ILE A 397 21.14 -7.12 -33.09
C ILE A 397 20.43 -6.96 -34.44
N ASP A 398 21.22 -6.92 -35.51
CA ASP A 398 20.76 -6.69 -36.88
C ASP A 398 20.98 -7.96 -37.69
N CYS A 399 19.90 -8.70 -37.96
CA CYS A 399 19.97 -9.96 -38.71
C CYS A 399 20.15 -9.74 -40.23
N GLN A 400 20.28 -8.50 -40.70
CA GLN A 400 20.60 -8.16 -42.10
C GLN A 400 19.66 -8.76 -43.16
N GLN A 401 18.38 -9.00 -42.81
CA GLN A 401 17.38 -9.67 -43.64
C GLN A 401 17.72 -11.16 -43.95
N ALA A 402 18.45 -11.83 -43.06
CA ALA A 402 18.80 -13.25 -43.15
C ALA A 402 18.77 -13.94 -41.78
N GLY A 403 17.80 -14.83 -41.56
CA GLY A 403 17.67 -15.58 -40.30
C GLY A 403 16.99 -14.77 -39.19
N ARG A 404 17.09 -15.28 -37.96
CA ARG A 404 16.47 -14.74 -36.75
C ARG A 404 17.54 -14.45 -35.69
N ALA A 405 17.24 -13.57 -34.73
CA ALA A 405 18.20 -13.18 -33.71
C ALA A 405 18.40 -14.28 -32.65
N PHE A 406 17.31 -14.90 -32.18
CA PHE A 406 17.35 -15.91 -31.12
C PHE A 406 16.47 -17.13 -31.41
N TYR A 407 16.88 -18.27 -30.87
CA TYR A 407 16.09 -19.51 -30.84
C TYR A 407 16.17 -20.14 -29.45
N PHE A 408 15.03 -20.26 -28.77
CA PHE A 408 14.88 -20.86 -27.45
C PHE A 408 14.00 -22.11 -27.55
N GLY A 409 14.64 -23.26 -27.37
CA GLY A 409 13.99 -24.57 -27.46
C GLY A 409 14.54 -25.56 -26.44
N SER A 410 15.22 -25.08 -25.40
CA SER A 410 15.93 -25.91 -24.40
C SER A 410 15.31 -25.83 -23.00
N GLY A 411 14.10 -25.25 -22.89
CA GLY A 411 13.39 -25.13 -21.62
C GLY A 411 13.86 -23.93 -20.78
N GLU A 412 14.30 -22.85 -21.45
CA GLU A 412 14.65 -21.58 -20.82
C GLU A 412 13.53 -21.11 -19.88
N THR A 413 13.87 -20.77 -18.63
CA THR A 413 12.87 -20.33 -17.64
C THR A 413 12.81 -18.81 -17.57
N LYS A 414 11.92 -18.24 -16.75
CA LYS A 414 11.88 -16.79 -16.48
C LYS A 414 13.20 -16.23 -15.94
N ASP A 415 14.09 -17.08 -15.42
CA ASP A 415 15.46 -16.71 -15.01
C ASP A 415 16.39 -16.34 -16.17
N SER A 416 16.11 -16.87 -17.37
CA SER A 416 16.72 -16.44 -18.63
C SER A 416 16.13 -15.08 -19.00
N VAL A 417 16.98 -14.06 -19.19
CA VAL A 417 16.54 -12.67 -19.44
C VAL A 417 17.25 -12.05 -20.64
N ILE A 418 16.48 -11.40 -21.51
CA ILE A 418 16.97 -10.43 -22.51
C ILE A 418 16.48 -9.03 -22.11
N ASP A 419 17.38 -8.06 -22.04
CA ASP A 419 17.08 -6.70 -21.57
C ASP A 419 17.78 -5.62 -22.42
N ASN A 420 17.03 -4.60 -22.82
CA ASN A 420 17.57 -3.34 -23.39
C ASN A 420 18.32 -3.51 -24.74
N PHE A 421 17.72 -4.25 -25.69
CA PHE A 421 18.23 -4.44 -27.05
C PHE A 421 17.25 -3.90 -28.11
N VAL A 422 17.80 -3.38 -29.21
CA VAL A 422 17.09 -3.30 -30.49
C VAL A 422 17.35 -4.60 -31.27
N ILE A 423 16.31 -5.30 -31.69
CA ILE A 423 16.38 -6.55 -32.45
C ILE A 423 15.64 -6.31 -33.77
N ARG A 424 16.37 -6.30 -34.89
CA ARG A 424 15.83 -5.82 -36.15
C ARG A 424 16.29 -6.57 -37.38
N ASN A 425 15.56 -6.36 -38.47
CA ASN A 425 15.82 -6.96 -39.79
C ASN A 425 15.94 -8.48 -39.77
N GLY A 426 15.38 -9.15 -38.77
CA GLY A 426 15.13 -10.59 -38.80
C GLY A 426 14.30 -10.93 -40.04
N LYS A 427 14.74 -11.90 -40.84
CA LYS A 427 13.94 -12.40 -41.96
C LYS A 427 14.18 -13.87 -42.20
N VAL A 428 13.14 -14.65 -41.97
CA VAL A 428 13.07 -16.07 -42.32
C VAL A 428 12.11 -16.26 -43.49
N LYS A 429 12.36 -17.30 -44.28
CA LYS A 429 11.51 -17.72 -45.41
C LYS A 429 11.05 -19.14 -45.16
N ASP A 430 9.80 -19.44 -45.50
CA ASP A 430 9.23 -20.79 -45.41
C ASP A 430 9.49 -21.38 -43.98
N ALA A 431 9.29 -20.51 -42.96
CA ALA A 431 9.58 -20.73 -41.55
C ALA A 431 8.98 -19.63 -40.64
N TYR A 432 8.87 -19.94 -39.35
CA TYR A 432 8.33 -19.07 -38.28
C TYR A 432 9.38 -18.21 -37.55
N GLY A 433 8.91 -17.16 -36.86
CA GLY A 433 9.69 -16.39 -35.89
C GLY A 433 10.81 -15.58 -36.52
N GLY A 434 10.48 -14.38 -37.03
CA GLY A 434 11.45 -13.52 -37.72
C GLY A 434 12.58 -13.02 -36.83
N ALA A 435 12.34 -12.79 -35.53
CA ALA A 435 13.35 -12.37 -34.56
C ALA A 435 13.64 -13.42 -33.48
N ILE A 436 12.60 -14.00 -32.86
CA ILE A 436 12.71 -14.94 -31.74
C ILE A 436 11.74 -16.10 -31.92
N VAL A 437 12.21 -17.31 -31.64
CA VAL A 437 11.38 -18.52 -31.47
C VAL A 437 11.46 -18.96 -30.01
N CYS A 438 10.29 -19.30 -29.43
CA CYS A 438 10.15 -19.90 -28.11
C CYS A 438 9.33 -21.19 -28.23
N GLU A 439 9.96 -22.34 -28.00
CA GLU A 439 9.34 -23.66 -28.06
C GLU A 439 9.83 -24.58 -26.93
N ASN A 440 9.27 -25.79 -26.81
CA ASN A 440 9.68 -26.80 -25.82
C ASN A 440 9.64 -26.30 -24.35
N ASN A 441 8.57 -25.59 -23.98
CA ASN A 441 8.33 -24.96 -22.66
C ASN A 441 9.19 -23.72 -22.35
N SER A 442 9.88 -23.13 -23.34
CA SER A 442 10.77 -21.98 -23.13
C SER A 442 9.98 -20.70 -22.83
N SER A 443 10.13 -20.19 -21.61
CA SER A 443 9.29 -19.15 -21.00
C SER A 443 10.14 -18.04 -20.37
N LEU A 444 11.10 -17.51 -21.15
CA LEU A 444 12.04 -16.47 -20.73
C LEU A 444 11.39 -15.10 -20.45
N THR A 445 12.15 -14.22 -19.79
CA THR A 445 11.78 -12.80 -19.63
C THR A 445 12.45 -11.96 -20.72
N ILE A 446 11.68 -11.11 -21.40
CA ILE A 446 12.18 -10.14 -22.38
C ILE A 446 11.68 -8.77 -21.95
N ARG A 447 12.57 -7.79 -21.75
CA ARG A 447 12.17 -6.47 -21.26
C ARG A 447 12.95 -5.31 -21.86
N ASN A 448 12.32 -4.15 -21.94
CA ASN A 448 12.91 -2.91 -22.48
C ASN A 448 13.48 -3.07 -23.91
N CYS A 449 13.00 -4.06 -24.67
CA CYS A 449 13.50 -4.38 -26.01
C CYS A 449 12.64 -3.78 -27.11
N VAL A 450 13.27 -3.43 -28.22
CA VAL A 450 12.63 -2.89 -29.44
C VAL A 450 12.76 -3.91 -30.56
N PHE A 451 11.64 -4.32 -31.15
CA PHE A 451 11.56 -5.25 -32.27
C PHE A 451 11.16 -4.50 -33.54
N GLU A 452 12.09 -4.32 -34.47
CA GLU A 452 11.91 -3.48 -35.66
C GLU A 452 12.04 -4.26 -36.97
N ASN A 453 11.04 -4.14 -37.84
CA ASN A 453 11.10 -4.62 -39.22
C ASN A 453 11.46 -6.12 -39.38
N ASN A 454 11.15 -6.95 -38.38
CA ASN A 454 11.38 -8.39 -38.43
C ASN A 454 10.24 -9.09 -39.18
N LYS A 455 10.55 -10.14 -39.96
CA LYS A 455 9.60 -10.73 -40.92
C LYS A 455 9.67 -12.25 -41.05
N THR A 456 8.50 -12.83 -41.30
CA THR A 456 8.33 -14.15 -41.92
C THR A 456 7.81 -13.95 -43.36
N GLU A 457 8.29 -14.74 -44.31
CA GLU A 457 7.92 -14.66 -45.73
C GLU A 457 7.65 -16.06 -46.30
N ASP A 458 6.38 -16.39 -46.60
CA ASP A 458 6.06 -17.54 -47.46
C ASP A 458 6.47 -17.20 -48.91
N THR A 459 7.35 -18.04 -49.47
CA THR A 459 7.81 -17.95 -50.85
C THR A 459 7.43 -19.14 -51.73
N ASN A 460 6.75 -20.14 -51.17
CA ASN A 460 6.48 -21.43 -51.83
C ASN A 460 4.97 -21.75 -51.99
N GLY A 461 4.09 -21.06 -51.25
CA GLY A 461 2.63 -21.17 -51.30
C GLY A 461 2.04 -22.36 -50.55
N ALA A 462 2.82 -23.02 -49.68
CA ALA A 462 2.34 -24.03 -48.74
C ALA A 462 1.79 -23.37 -47.46
N ASP A 463 1.50 -24.23 -46.48
CA ASP A 463 1.05 -23.85 -45.13
C ASP A 463 2.08 -24.45 -44.15
N ASP A 464 3.30 -23.88 -44.17
CA ASP A 464 4.47 -24.30 -43.39
C ASP A 464 4.69 -23.47 -42.10
N SER A 465 3.69 -22.65 -41.75
CA SER A 465 3.56 -21.87 -40.51
C SER A 465 4.46 -20.62 -40.42
N GLU A 466 4.41 -19.76 -41.44
CA GLU A 466 5.18 -18.51 -41.59
C GLU A 466 4.69 -17.39 -40.67
N ASN A 467 4.67 -17.69 -39.37
CA ASN A 467 3.93 -16.96 -38.35
C ASN A 467 4.86 -16.27 -37.36
N GLY A 468 4.41 -15.15 -36.79
CA GLY A 468 5.17 -14.40 -35.79
C GLY A 468 6.31 -13.60 -36.41
N GLY A 469 5.98 -12.46 -37.03
CA GLY A 469 6.96 -11.63 -37.73
C GLY A 469 8.14 -11.19 -36.86
N ALA A 470 7.92 -10.95 -35.56
CA ALA A 470 8.99 -10.86 -34.57
C ALA A 470 9.11 -12.12 -33.71
N ILE A 471 8.06 -12.50 -32.96
CA ILE A 471 8.12 -13.58 -31.97
C ILE A 471 7.13 -14.70 -32.34
N TYR A 472 7.61 -15.93 -32.34
CA TYR A 472 6.79 -17.14 -32.43
C TYR A 472 6.87 -17.93 -31.11
N CYS A 473 5.71 -18.29 -30.54
CA CYS A 473 5.59 -19.05 -29.29
C CYS A 473 4.73 -20.30 -29.49
N TYR A 474 5.27 -21.47 -29.14
CA TYR A 474 4.61 -22.76 -29.33
C TYR A 474 4.80 -23.73 -28.14
N GLY A 475 3.79 -24.56 -27.86
CA GLY A 475 3.90 -25.74 -27.00
C GLY A 475 4.27 -25.41 -25.55
N ASN A 476 3.35 -24.76 -24.82
CA ASN A 476 3.48 -24.30 -23.43
C ASN A 476 4.51 -23.17 -23.19
N SER A 477 5.16 -22.66 -24.24
CA SER A 477 6.20 -21.64 -24.18
C SER A 477 5.59 -20.25 -23.94
N SER A 478 5.69 -19.74 -22.71
CA SER A 478 4.94 -18.58 -22.23
C SER A 478 5.87 -17.45 -21.78
N PRO A 479 6.59 -16.77 -22.70
CA PRO A 479 7.50 -15.69 -22.34
C PRO A 479 6.77 -14.51 -21.69
N THR A 480 7.52 -13.74 -20.88
CA THR A 480 7.04 -12.52 -20.24
C THR A 480 7.68 -11.31 -20.90
N LEU A 481 6.86 -10.43 -21.48
CA LEU A 481 7.24 -9.24 -22.24
C LEU A 481 6.92 -7.99 -21.40
N MET A 482 7.92 -7.13 -21.14
CA MET A 482 7.75 -5.94 -20.29
C MET A 482 8.40 -4.70 -20.90
N ASN A 483 7.65 -3.60 -21.05
CA ASN A 483 8.15 -2.34 -21.63
C ASN A 483 8.76 -2.51 -23.04
N CYS A 484 8.25 -3.44 -23.85
CA CYS A 484 8.79 -3.74 -25.18
C CYS A 484 8.03 -3.00 -26.29
N THR A 485 8.73 -2.60 -27.34
CA THR A 485 8.14 -1.98 -28.54
C THR A 485 8.26 -2.92 -29.73
N PHE A 486 7.19 -3.06 -30.50
CA PHE A 486 7.13 -3.84 -31.74
C PHE A 486 6.70 -2.90 -32.86
N SER A 487 7.61 -2.57 -33.77
CA SER A 487 7.37 -1.64 -34.89
C SER A 487 7.65 -2.26 -36.26
N GLY A 488 6.68 -2.17 -37.17
CA GLY A 488 6.86 -2.55 -38.58
C GLY A 488 7.15 -4.04 -38.83
N ASN A 489 6.87 -4.92 -37.86
CA ASN A 489 7.08 -6.37 -38.02
C ASN A 489 5.98 -6.97 -38.91
N GLY A 490 6.32 -7.99 -39.70
CA GLY A 490 5.44 -8.49 -40.76
C GLY A 490 5.39 -10.01 -40.90
N ALA A 491 4.19 -10.58 -40.94
CA ALA A 491 3.95 -11.95 -41.39
C ALA A 491 3.38 -11.92 -42.82
N THR A 492 4.20 -12.30 -43.80
CA THR A 492 3.94 -12.04 -45.24
C THR A 492 3.83 -13.30 -46.08
N GLY A 493 2.80 -13.38 -46.93
CA GLY A 493 2.59 -14.50 -47.87
C GLY A 493 1.27 -15.26 -47.65
N GLY A 494 1.20 -16.52 -48.07
CA GLY A 494 0.06 -17.39 -47.81
C GLY A 494 -0.13 -17.66 -46.32
N TYR A 495 -1.39 -17.68 -45.88
CA TYR A 495 -1.82 -18.14 -44.55
C TYR A 495 -1.03 -17.60 -43.34
N SER A 496 -0.40 -16.43 -43.43
CA SER A 496 0.52 -15.91 -42.40
C SER A 496 -0.21 -15.13 -41.31
N TYR A 497 0.03 -15.51 -40.05
CA TYR A 497 -0.63 -15.00 -38.84
C TYR A 497 0.35 -14.29 -37.88
N GLY A 498 -0.14 -13.30 -37.12
CA GLY A 498 0.61 -12.70 -36.01
C GLY A 498 1.76 -11.81 -36.48
N GLY A 499 1.45 -10.61 -36.97
CA GLY A 499 2.43 -9.74 -37.65
C GLY A 499 3.62 -9.33 -36.77
N ALA A 500 3.42 -9.15 -35.47
CA ALA A 500 4.51 -9.09 -34.50
C ALA A 500 4.66 -10.40 -33.73
N ILE A 501 3.57 -10.93 -33.16
CA ILE A 501 3.61 -12.08 -32.26
C ILE A 501 2.58 -13.14 -32.69
N TYR A 502 3.03 -14.39 -32.78
CA TYR A 502 2.18 -15.57 -32.89
C TYR A 502 2.31 -16.46 -31.66
N CYS A 503 1.18 -16.89 -31.11
CA CYS A 503 1.10 -17.61 -29.84
C CYS A 503 0.07 -18.74 -29.94
N TYR A 504 0.55 -19.98 -29.87
CA TYR A 504 -0.25 -21.17 -30.16
C TYR A 504 0.05 -22.34 -29.20
N ASP A 505 -0.97 -23.17 -28.95
CA ASP A 505 -0.87 -24.42 -28.19
C ASP A 505 -0.38 -24.25 -26.74
N ASN A 506 -1.33 -23.84 -25.88
CA ASN A 506 -1.16 -23.59 -24.45
C ASN A 506 -0.07 -22.55 -24.09
N CYS A 507 0.23 -21.61 -25.00
CA CYS A 507 1.16 -20.53 -24.74
C CYS A 507 0.41 -19.34 -24.12
N SER A 508 0.57 -19.11 -22.82
CA SER A 508 -0.16 -18.05 -22.10
C SER A 508 0.81 -16.92 -21.72
N LEU A 509 1.32 -16.24 -22.76
CA LEU A 509 2.31 -15.17 -22.59
C LEU A 509 1.74 -13.96 -21.83
N THR A 510 2.64 -13.19 -21.22
CA THR A 510 2.29 -11.99 -20.44
C THR A 510 2.90 -10.75 -21.09
N MET A 511 2.11 -9.70 -21.31
CA MET A 511 2.52 -8.42 -21.90
C MET A 511 2.15 -7.28 -20.96
N ILE A 512 3.15 -6.49 -20.55
CA ILE A 512 3.01 -5.38 -19.61
C ILE A 512 3.71 -4.13 -20.19
N ASN A 513 2.97 -3.04 -20.32
CA ASN A 513 3.47 -1.76 -20.84
C ASN A 513 4.10 -1.85 -22.26
N CYS A 514 3.61 -2.76 -23.11
CA CYS A 514 4.16 -2.97 -24.46
C CYS A 514 3.45 -2.10 -25.51
N THR A 515 4.17 -1.70 -26.55
CA THR A 515 3.64 -0.93 -27.69
C THR A 515 3.77 -1.72 -28.99
N PHE A 516 2.69 -1.81 -29.75
CA PHE A 516 2.62 -2.45 -31.07
C PHE A 516 2.19 -1.40 -32.09
N SER A 517 3.10 -0.96 -32.96
CA SER A 517 2.85 0.08 -33.96
C SER A 517 3.16 -0.37 -35.38
N GLY A 518 2.20 -0.25 -36.31
CA GLY A 518 2.45 -0.51 -37.73
C GLY A 518 2.82 -1.96 -38.09
N ASN A 519 2.46 -2.95 -37.25
CA ASN A 519 2.73 -4.35 -37.54
C ASN A 519 1.65 -4.92 -38.48
N SER A 520 2.01 -5.90 -39.31
CA SER A 520 1.11 -6.42 -40.35
C SER A 520 1.12 -7.94 -40.51
N ALA A 521 -0.06 -8.55 -40.66
CA ALA A 521 -0.21 -9.96 -41.05
C ALA A 521 -1.01 -10.07 -42.35
N THR A 522 -0.66 -11.02 -43.22
CA THR A 522 -1.39 -11.24 -44.49
C THR A 522 -2.73 -11.93 -44.27
N TRP A 523 -2.89 -12.64 -43.15
CA TRP A 523 -4.16 -13.23 -42.74
C TRP A 523 -4.69 -12.56 -41.46
N ASP A 524 -4.65 -13.22 -40.30
CA ASP A 524 -5.22 -12.69 -39.05
C ASP A 524 -4.17 -12.23 -38.03
N GLY A 525 -4.55 -11.28 -37.17
CA GLY A 525 -3.75 -10.81 -36.04
C GLY A 525 -2.60 -9.90 -36.48
N GLY A 526 -2.91 -8.66 -36.90
CA GLY A 526 -1.92 -7.73 -37.47
C GLY A 526 -0.76 -7.40 -36.51
N ALA A 527 -1.02 -7.30 -35.21
CA ALA A 527 0.02 -7.32 -34.19
C ALA A 527 0.16 -8.70 -33.54
N PHE A 528 -0.93 -9.29 -33.07
CA PHE A 528 -0.92 -10.46 -32.21
C PHE A 528 -1.96 -11.50 -32.63
N TYR A 529 -1.53 -12.75 -32.77
CA TYR A 529 -2.40 -13.90 -32.98
C TYR A 529 -2.31 -14.85 -31.77
N CYS A 530 -3.46 -15.15 -31.17
CA CYS A 530 -3.60 -15.99 -29.98
C CYS A 530 -4.56 -17.14 -30.27
N SER A 531 -4.05 -18.39 -30.34
CA SER A 531 -4.89 -19.57 -30.54
C SER A 531 -4.62 -20.67 -29.51
N SER A 532 -5.70 -21.29 -29.00
CA SER A 532 -5.64 -22.37 -27.99
C SER A 532 -4.80 -21.97 -26.77
N SER A 533 -4.92 -20.71 -26.35
CA SER A 533 -3.98 -19.95 -25.52
C SER A 533 -4.71 -18.81 -24.81
N SER A 534 -4.25 -18.37 -23.62
CA SER A 534 -4.90 -17.28 -22.86
C SER A 534 -3.88 -16.28 -22.33
N ALA A 535 -3.44 -15.37 -23.20
CA ALA A 535 -2.47 -14.33 -22.85
C ALA A 535 -3.02 -13.30 -21.84
N THR A 536 -2.13 -12.72 -21.03
CA THR A 536 -2.43 -11.57 -20.17
C THR A 536 -1.80 -10.31 -20.77
N ILE A 537 -2.61 -9.28 -21.01
CA ILE A 537 -2.22 -8.02 -21.67
C ILE A 537 -2.61 -6.86 -20.75
N THR A 538 -1.65 -6.03 -20.36
CA THR A 538 -1.86 -4.94 -19.40
C THR A 538 -1.11 -3.68 -19.79
N ASN A 539 -1.78 -2.53 -19.75
CA ASN A 539 -1.21 -1.21 -20.07
C ASN A 539 -0.57 -1.15 -21.48
N CYS A 540 -1.06 -1.92 -22.45
CA CYS A 540 -0.45 -2.02 -23.78
C CYS A 540 -1.14 -1.09 -24.80
N THR A 541 -0.38 -0.63 -25.79
CA THR A 541 -0.88 0.18 -26.90
C THR A 541 -0.76 -0.59 -28.21
N PHE A 542 -1.83 -0.62 -29.00
CA PHE A 542 -1.88 -1.18 -30.34
C PHE A 542 -2.32 -0.06 -31.30
N ASP A 543 -1.39 0.49 -32.06
CA ASP A 543 -1.63 1.60 -33.00
C ASP A 543 -1.30 1.21 -34.45
N ASP A 544 -2.17 1.55 -35.39
CA ASP A 544 -1.96 1.40 -36.85
C ASP A 544 -1.54 -0.02 -37.31
N ASN A 545 -1.95 -1.08 -36.58
CA ASN A 545 -1.66 -2.46 -36.98
C ASN A 545 -2.71 -2.97 -37.99
N SER A 546 -2.29 -3.82 -38.93
CA SER A 546 -3.13 -4.25 -40.06
C SER A 546 -3.15 -5.77 -40.25
N ALA A 547 -4.35 -6.35 -40.29
CA ALA A 547 -4.57 -7.72 -40.75
C ALA A 547 -5.02 -7.73 -42.22
N GLY A 548 -4.75 -8.81 -42.95
CA GLY A 548 -5.25 -9.03 -44.32
C GLY A 548 -6.59 -9.76 -44.37
N GLN A 549 -7.07 -10.29 -43.23
CA GLN A 549 -8.43 -10.76 -43.00
C GLN A 549 -8.99 -10.14 -41.71
N SER A 550 -8.65 -10.65 -40.52
CA SER A 550 -9.35 -10.31 -39.27
C SER A 550 -8.43 -9.97 -38.10
N GLY A 551 -8.91 -9.18 -37.14
CA GLY A 551 -8.16 -8.83 -35.93
C GLY A 551 -6.98 -7.92 -36.24
N GLY A 552 -7.25 -6.67 -36.62
CA GLY A 552 -6.23 -5.74 -37.10
C GLY A 552 -5.10 -5.50 -36.08
N ALA A 553 -5.42 -5.48 -34.79
CA ALA A 553 -4.45 -5.64 -33.72
C ALA A 553 -4.36 -7.10 -33.25
N ILE A 554 -5.46 -7.65 -32.73
CA ILE A 554 -5.48 -8.95 -32.05
C ILE A 554 -6.49 -9.89 -32.71
N TYR A 555 -6.07 -11.13 -32.97
CA TYR A 555 -6.97 -12.23 -33.31
C TYR A 555 -6.94 -13.33 -32.26
N CYS A 556 -8.12 -13.83 -31.90
CA CYS A 556 -8.37 -14.78 -30.82
C CYS A 556 -9.14 -16.00 -31.36
N HIS A 557 -8.60 -17.21 -31.17
CA HIS A 557 -9.18 -18.47 -31.66
C HIS A 557 -9.09 -19.59 -30.62
N TYR A 558 -10.22 -20.18 -30.19
CA TYR A 558 -10.27 -21.08 -29.02
C TYR A 558 -9.51 -20.52 -27.79
N SER A 559 -9.70 -19.23 -27.49
CA SER A 559 -8.81 -18.46 -26.59
C SER A 559 -9.57 -17.51 -25.66
N GLY A 560 -9.00 -17.22 -24.49
CA GLY A 560 -9.60 -16.28 -23.53
C GLY A 560 -8.58 -15.32 -22.93
N PRO A 561 -7.99 -14.40 -23.73
CA PRO A 561 -7.02 -13.45 -23.21
C PRO A 561 -7.67 -12.43 -22.27
N THR A 562 -6.93 -12.02 -21.25
CA THR A 562 -7.29 -10.91 -20.35
C THR A 562 -6.58 -9.65 -20.82
N ILE A 563 -7.34 -8.59 -21.10
CA ILE A 563 -6.87 -7.34 -21.70
C ILE A 563 -7.31 -6.19 -20.81
N ARG A 564 -6.37 -5.49 -20.19
CA ARG A 564 -6.67 -4.46 -19.19
C ARG A 564 -5.87 -3.18 -19.39
N ASN A 565 -6.51 -2.01 -19.24
CA ASN A 565 -5.86 -0.70 -19.37
C ASN A 565 -5.20 -0.49 -20.77
N CYS A 566 -5.74 -1.09 -21.83
CA CYS A 566 -5.12 -1.07 -23.16
C CYS A 566 -5.75 -0.04 -24.09
N VAL A 567 -4.95 0.47 -25.03
CA VAL A 567 -5.39 1.43 -26.06
C VAL A 567 -5.25 0.78 -27.43
N PHE A 568 -6.33 0.78 -28.20
CA PHE A 568 -6.41 0.30 -29.57
C PHE A 568 -6.73 1.49 -30.47
N SER A 569 -5.76 1.97 -31.25
CA SER A 569 -5.92 3.12 -32.14
C SER A 569 -5.66 2.76 -33.61
N ASN A 570 -6.47 3.29 -34.52
CA ASN A 570 -6.25 3.27 -35.98
C ASN A 570 -6.15 1.90 -36.68
N ASN A 571 -6.22 0.78 -35.94
CA ASN A 571 -5.99 -0.58 -36.45
C ASN A 571 -7.01 -0.97 -37.51
N TYR A 572 -6.63 -1.88 -38.41
CA TYR A 572 -7.39 -2.17 -39.63
C TYR A 572 -7.49 -3.66 -39.99
N ALA A 573 -8.68 -4.11 -40.37
CA ALA A 573 -8.93 -5.45 -40.88
C ALA A 573 -9.98 -5.46 -42.01
N PRO A 574 -9.74 -6.07 -43.19
CA PRO A 574 -10.70 -6.02 -44.28
C PRO A 574 -11.92 -6.93 -44.08
N ALA A 575 -11.80 -8.06 -43.39
CA ALA A 575 -12.93 -8.88 -43.01
C ALA A 575 -13.52 -8.37 -41.68
N GLU A 576 -12.94 -8.77 -40.55
CA GLU A 576 -13.59 -8.62 -39.24
C GLU A 576 -12.69 -8.07 -38.13
N GLY A 577 -13.24 -7.27 -37.22
CA GLY A 577 -12.55 -6.89 -35.98
C GLY A 577 -11.35 -5.97 -36.25
N GLY A 578 -11.62 -4.69 -36.55
CA GLY A 578 -10.58 -3.71 -36.87
C GLY A 578 -9.51 -3.59 -35.79
N ALA A 579 -9.88 -3.73 -34.50
CA ALA A 579 -8.94 -3.95 -33.41
C ALA A 579 -8.86 -5.43 -33.00
N ILE A 580 -9.97 -6.02 -32.54
CA ILE A 580 -10.00 -7.39 -31.97
C ILE A 580 -11.01 -8.26 -32.71
N ALA A 581 -10.63 -9.48 -33.07
CA ALA A 581 -11.56 -10.49 -33.56
C ALA A 581 -11.51 -11.74 -32.66
N CYS A 582 -12.68 -12.17 -32.17
CA CYS A 582 -12.86 -13.38 -31.37
C CYS A 582 -13.63 -14.42 -32.19
N ASN A 583 -12.99 -15.54 -32.49
CA ASN A 583 -13.56 -16.63 -33.29
C ASN A 583 -13.48 -17.96 -32.52
N ALA A 584 -14.43 -18.85 -32.81
CA ALA A 584 -14.50 -20.22 -32.33
C ALA A 584 -14.36 -20.35 -30.80
N ILE A 585 -15.45 -20.03 -30.08
CA ILE A 585 -15.53 -20.13 -28.62
C ILE A 585 -14.45 -19.29 -27.90
N SER A 586 -14.10 -18.12 -28.48
CA SER A 586 -13.13 -17.21 -27.87
C SER A 586 -13.80 -16.18 -26.97
N ASN A 587 -13.40 -16.14 -25.71
CA ASN A 587 -14.04 -15.36 -24.65
C ASN A 587 -13.01 -14.45 -23.98
N ALA A 588 -12.61 -13.38 -24.68
CA ALA A 588 -11.70 -12.39 -24.13
C ALA A 588 -12.37 -11.60 -22.99
N THR A 589 -11.58 -11.23 -21.97
CA THR A 589 -12.01 -10.29 -20.91
C THR A 589 -11.32 -8.95 -21.16
N VAL A 590 -12.09 -7.90 -21.44
CA VAL A 590 -11.59 -6.57 -21.79
C VAL A 590 -12.05 -5.56 -20.75
N THR A 591 -11.13 -4.87 -20.08
CA THR A 591 -11.45 -3.99 -18.95
C THR A 591 -10.64 -2.69 -18.98
N ASN A 592 -11.28 -1.54 -18.77
CA ASN A 592 -10.63 -0.22 -18.75
C ASN A 592 -9.87 0.09 -20.06
N CYS A 593 -10.43 -0.27 -21.22
CA CYS A 593 -9.75 -0.14 -22.52
C CYS A 593 -10.39 0.95 -23.39
N THR A 594 -9.58 1.58 -24.24
CA THR A 594 -10.03 2.58 -25.23
C THR A 594 -9.83 2.07 -26.66
N PHE A 595 -10.86 2.19 -27.49
CA PHE A 595 -10.87 1.84 -28.90
C PHE A 595 -11.16 3.09 -29.73
N ASN A 596 -10.14 3.67 -30.36
CA ASN A 596 -10.23 4.92 -31.12
C ASN A 596 -9.92 4.71 -32.61
N GLY A 597 -10.82 5.10 -33.51
CA GLY A 597 -10.53 5.16 -34.95
C GLY A 597 -10.19 3.83 -35.63
N ASN A 598 -10.50 2.69 -35.01
CA ASN A 598 -10.27 1.37 -35.61
C ASN A 598 -11.27 1.11 -36.75
N ARG A 599 -10.84 0.38 -37.78
CA ARG A 599 -11.54 0.31 -39.07
C ARG A 599 -11.67 -1.12 -39.56
N ALA A 600 -12.86 -1.50 -39.98
CA ALA A 600 -13.09 -2.73 -40.75
C ALA A 600 -13.68 -2.43 -42.13
N ARG A 601 -13.49 -3.30 -43.13
CA ARG A 601 -14.30 -3.19 -44.37
C ARG A 601 -15.62 -3.92 -44.23
N GLN A 602 -15.65 -5.15 -43.73
CA GLN A 602 -16.88 -5.95 -43.70
C GLN A 602 -17.62 -5.93 -42.36
N TYR A 603 -16.99 -6.25 -41.22
CA TYR A 603 -17.70 -6.38 -39.93
C TYR A 603 -16.86 -5.91 -38.73
N GLY A 604 -17.49 -5.35 -37.69
CA GLY A 604 -16.83 -5.13 -36.39
C GLY A 604 -15.66 -4.14 -36.45
N GLY A 605 -15.94 -2.86 -36.69
CA GLY A 605 -14.92 -1.80 -36.82
C GLY A 605 -13.93 -1.71 -35.65
N ALA A 606 -14.37 -2.02 -34.43
CA ALA A 606 -13.50 -2.23 -33.27
C ALA A 606 -13.39 -3.73 -32.94
N ILE A 607 -14.52 -4.39 -32.68
CA ILE A 607 -14.56 -5.77 -32.19
C ILE A 607 -15.50 -6.62 -33.06
N SER A 608 -15.05 -7.82 -33.45
CA SER A 608 -15.93 -8.89 -33.94
C SER A 608 -15.93 -10.07 -32.96
N CYS A 609 -17.09 -10.67 -32.72
CA CYS A 609 -17.22 -11.96 -32.06
C CYS A 609 -18.12 -12.91 -32.87
N VAL A 610 -17.55 -14.06 -33.24
CA VAL A 610 -18.18 -15.08 -34.11
C VAL A 610 -17.99 -16.50 -33.60
N ASN A 611 -18.90 -17.40 -34.03
CA ASN A 611 -18.85 -18.83 -33.73
C ASN A 611 -18.79 -19.12 -32.22
N PHE A 612 -19.86 -18.80 -31.51
CA PHE A 612 -20.02 -19.01 -30.06
C PHE A 612 -19.03 -18.22 -29.18
N SER A 613 -18.45 -17.14 -29.70
CA SER A 613 -17.49 -16.29 -28.97
C SER A 613 -18.23 -15.22 -28.19
N SER A 614 -18.02 -15.15 -26.87
CA SER A 614 -18.80 -14.30 -25.96
C SER A 614 -17.87 -13.52 -25.02
N PRO A 615 -17.12 -12.51 -25.53
CA PRO A 615 -16.23 -11.71 -24.71
C PRO A 615 -16.99 -10.87 -23.68
N THR A 616 -16.34 -10.58 -22.55
CA THR A 616 -16.85 -9.65 -21.52
C THR A 616 -16.09 -8.33 -21.64
N ILE A 617 -16.82 -7.22 -21.74
CA ILE A 617 -16.27 -5.88 -21.94
C ILE A 617 -16.75 -4.97 -20.82
N THR A 618 -15.85 -4.29 -20.10
CA THR A 618 -16.20 -3.51 -18.91
C THR A 618 -15.43 -2.19 -18.86
N ASN A 619 -16.12 -1.10 -18.52
CA ASN A 619 -15.52 0.24 -18.37
C ASN A 619 -14.70 0.65 -19.61
N CYS A 620 -15.24 0.48 -20.83
CA CYS A 620 -14.52 0.72 -22.07
C CYS A 620 -15.10 1.88 -22.88
N LEU A 621 -14.22 2.64 -23.55
CA LEU A 621 -14.58 3.75 -24.43
C LEU A 621 -14.36 3.35 -25.90
N PHE A 622 -15.36 3.59 -26.75
CA PHE A 622 -15.32 3.31 -28.18
C PHE A 622 -15.66 4.57 -28.98
N THR A 623 -14.67 5.12 -29.67
CA THR A 623 -14.76 6.42 -30.36
C THR A 623 -14.25 6.36 -31.78
N GLY A 624 -14.95 7.01 -32.71
CA GLY A 624 -14.49 7.17 -34.11
C GLY A 624 -14.28 5.88 -34.91
N ASN A 625 -14.61 4.70 -34.38
CA ASN A 625 -14.42 3.43 -35.07
C ASN A 625 -15.41 3.33 -36.24
N SER A 626 -15.04 2.62 -37.32
CA SER A 626 -15.89 2.61 -38.52
C SER A 626 -15.86 1.34 -39.38
N VAL A 627 -16.95 1.14 -40.15
CA VAL A 627 -17.11 0.02 -41.09
C VAL A 627 -17.63 0.47 -42.47
N ILE A 628 -17.05 -0.09 -43.55
CA ILE A 628 -17.30 0.35 -44.94
C ILE A 628 -18.47 -0.36 -45.63
N PHE A 629 -18.82 -1.60 -45.26
CA PHE A 629 -19.86 -2.37 -45.97
C PHE A 629 -21.01 -2.85 -45.09
N ASN A 630 -20.76 -3.82 -44.20
CA ASN A 630 -21.80 -4.39 -43.33
C ASN A 630 -21.56 -3.94 -41.87
N ALA A 631 -22.58 -4.10 -41.02
CA ALA A 631 -22.46 -4.08 -39.55
C ALA A 631 -21.87 -2.83 -38.84
N GLY A 632 -22.05 -2.84 -37.51
CA GLY A 632 -21.51 -1.85 -36.58
C GLY A 632 -20.10 -2.14 -36.08
N VAL A 633 -19.62 -1.28 -35.17
CA VAL A 633 -18.27 -1.38 -34.62
C VAL A 633 -18.07 -2.53 -33.63
N LEU A 634 -19.17 -3.05 -33.07
CA LEU A 634 -19.29 -4.36 -32.44
C LEU A 634 -20.14 -5.27 -33.35
N TYR A 635 -19.55 -6.38 -33.84
CA TYR A 635 -20.27 -7.41 -34.59
C TYR A 635 -20.47 -8.67 -33.77
N CYS A 636 -21.70 -9.16 -33.67
CA CYS A 636 -22.05 -10.42 -33.01
C CYS A 636 -22.66 -11.37 -34.05
N GLY A 637 -21.97 -12.48 -34.35
CA GLY A 637 -22.41 -13.48 -35.34
C GLY A 637 -22.37 -14.91 -34.81
N VAL A 638 -23.26 -15.76 -35.31
CA VAL A 638 -23.26 -17.22 -35.06
C VAL A 638 -23.25 -17.56 -33.56
N SER A 639 -24.38 -17.28 -32.90
CA SER A 639 -24.63 -17.58 -31.47
C SER A 639 -23.60 -16.97 -30.50
N SER A 640 -23.11 -15.77 -30.82
CA SER A 640 -22.08 -15.05 -30.03
C SER A 640 -22.74 -14.00 -29.14
N ASN A 641 -22.52 -14.09 -27.82
CA ASN A 641 -23.33 -13.39 -26.82
C ASN A 641 -22.45 -12.57 -25.86
N PRO A 642 -21.74 -11.52 -26.33
CA PRO A 642 -20.91 -10.70 -25.45
C PRO A 642 -21.75 -9.96 -24.41
N THR A 643 -21.15 -9.74 -23.24
CA THR A 643 -21.71 -8.89 -22.18
C THR A 643 -20.88 -7.62 -22.09
N LEU A 644 -21.55 -6.46 -22.14
CA LEU A 644 -20.92 -5.16 -21.99
C LEU A 644 -21.48 -4.44 -20.77
N THR A 645 -20.58 -3.86 -19.97
CA THR A 645 -20.95 -3.14 -18.74
C THR A 645 -20.22 -1.81 -18.68
N ASN A 646 -20.91 -0.73 -18.29
CA ASN A 646 -20.31 0.59 -18.07
C ASN A 646 -19.49 1.11 -19.28
N CYS A 647 -19.97 0.89 -20.52
CA CYS A 647 -19.23 1.26 -21.74
C CYS A 647 -19.83 2.49 -22.41
N THR A 648 -19.00 3.33 -23.04
CA THR A 648 -19.43 4.50 -23.81
C THR A 648 -19.06 4.35 -25.28
N PHE A 649 -20.04 4.50 -26.16
CA PHE A 649 -19.89 4.46 -27.62
C PHE A 649 -20.36 5.79 -28.22
N SER A 650 -19.45 6.56 -28.83
CA SER A 650 -19.80 7.81 -29.49
C SER A 650 -18.95 8.12 -30.73
N GLY A 651 -19.54 8.77 -31.73
CA GLY A 651 -18.86 9.09 -32.98
C GLY A 651 -18.50 7.87 -33.85
N ASN A 652 -19.03 6.69 -33.55
CA ASN A 652 -18.80 5.48 -34.35
C ASN A 652 -19.71 5.49 -35.60
N SER A 653 -19.24 4.89 -36.70
CA SER A 653 -19.97 4.97 -37.98
C SER A 653 -19.95 3.68 -38.80
N ALA A 654 -21.10 3.28 -39.30
CA ALA A 654 -21.27 2.13 -40.19
C ALA A 654 -21.88 2.58 -41.53
N SER A 655 -21.25 2.27 -42.65
CA SER A 655 -21.92 2.44 -43.96
C SER A 655 -23.05 1.42 -44.18
N GLY A 656 -23.02 0.33 -43.40
CA GLY A 656 -24.03 -0.71 -43.32
C GLY A 656 -25.11 -0.38 -42.30
N TRP A 657 -25.26 -1.25 -41.29
CA TRP A 657 -26.39 -1.30 -40.38
C TRP A 657 -25.93 -1.23 -38.92
N GLY A 658 -26.51 -0.31 -38.14
CA GLY A 658 -26.17 -0.05 -36.73
C GLY A 658 -24.78 0.57 -36.59
N GLY A 659 -24.67 1.81 -36.11
CA GLY A 659 -23.36 2.47 -35.94
C GLY A 659 -22.51 1.86 -34.82
N VAL A 660 -23.16 1.21 -33.84
CA VAL A 660 -22.53 0.52 -32.71
C VAL A 660 -22.63 -1.00 -32.87
N ILE A 661 -23.84 -1.56 -32.85
CA ILE A 661 -24.05 -3.01 -32.79
C ILE A 661 -24.74 -3.51 -34.06
N TRP A 662 -24.18 -4.57 -34.65
CA TRP A 662 -24.93 -5.46 -35.53
C TRP A 662 -24.94 -6.88 -34.99
N CYS A 663 -26.15 -7.41 -34.82
CA CYS A 663 -26.39 -8.73 -34.24
C CYS A 663 -27.00 -9.69 -35.28
N TYR A 664 -26.40 -10.88 -35.45
CA TYR A 664 -26.64 -11.80 -36.56
C TYR A 664 -26.57 -13.28 -36.16
N ASP A 665 -27.22 -14.18 -36.92
CA ASP A 665 -27.23 -15.65 -36.73
C ASP A 665 -27.43 -16.12 -35.27
N SER A 666 -28.62 -15.87 -34.72
CA SER A 666 -29.04 -16.29 -33.37
C SER A 666 -28.15 -15.80 -32.23
N SER A 667 -27.45 -14.68 -32.43
CA SER A 667 -26.67 -14.01 -31.39
C SER A 667 -27.57 -13.19 -30.46
N SER A 668 -27.16 -13.03 -29.20
CA SER A 668 -27.91 -12.28 -28.19
C SER A 668 -27.00 -11.57 -27.17
N PRO A 669 -26.42 -10.40 -27.52
CA PRO A 669 -25.58 -9.63 -26.61
C PRO A 669 -26.40 -8.86 -25.56
N THR A 670 -25.80 -8.63 -24.40
CA THR A 670 -26.43 -7.92 -23.27
C THR A 670 -25.59 -6.72 -22.86
N LEU A 671 -26.24 -5.58 -22.65
CA LEU A 671 -25.62 -4.34 -22.21
C LEU A 671 -26.18 -3.92 -20.85
N HIS A 672 -25.29 -3.42 -19.99
CA HIS A 672 -25.60 -2.89 -18.66
C HIS A 672 -24.93 -1.53 -18.49
N ASN A 673 -25.65 -0.51 -18.01
CA ASN A 673 -25.07 0.81 -17.68
C ASN A 673 -24.25 1.43 -18.85
N CYS A 674 -24.63 1.22 -20.11
CA CYS A 674 -23.87 1.70 -21.27
C CYS A 674 -24.48 2.97 -21.89
N ILE A 675 -23.65 3.86 -22.43
CA ILE A 675 -24.08 4.97 -23.29
C ILE A 675 -23.77 4.64 -24.74
N LEU A 676 -24.76 4.72 -25.63
CA LEU A 676 -24.59 4.70 -27.07
C LEU A 676 -25.23 5.98 -27.63
N TRP A 677 -24.42 7.00 -27.93
CA TRP A 677 -24.92 8.31 -28.36
C TRP A 677 -24.06 8.97 -29.42
N GLY A 678 -24.69 9.59 -30.43
CA GLY A 678 -23.98 10.27 -31.51
C GLY A 678 -23.23 9.32 -32.44
N ASN A 679 -23.78 8.12 -32.66
CA ASN A 679 -23.25 7.16 -33.63
C ASN A 679 -24.04 7.29 -34.95
N SER A 680 -23.67 6.55 -36.00
CA SER A 680 -24.37 6.67 -37.29
C SER A 680 -24.36 5.38 -38.12
N ALA A 681 -25.46 5.11 -38.83
CA ALA A 681 -25.52 4.07 -39.84
C ALA A 681 -26.05 4.59 -41.19
N GLY A 682 -25.48 4.09 -42.29
CA GLY A 682 -25.88 4.43 -43.66
C GLY A 682 -27.12 3.70 -44.17
N ARG A 683 -27.55 2.63 -43.51
CA ARG A 683 -28.71 1.80 -43.85
C ARG A 683 -29.45 1.34 -42.59
N GLY A 684 -30.75 1.08 -42.74
CA GLY A 684 -31.53 0.37 -41.72
C GLY A 684 -32.36 1.21 -40.76
N GLY A 685 -32.27 2.54 -40.86
CA GLY A 685 -33.16 3.45 -40.13
C GLY A 685 -32.83 3.66 -38.64
N SER A 686 -31.67 3.19 -38.17
CA SER A 686 -31.19 3.33 -36.80
C SER A 686 -29.75 3.85 -36.76
N SER A 687 -29.42 4.66 -35.74
CA SER A 687 -28.07 5.22 -35.58
C SER A 687 -27.14 4.27 -34.82
N GLU A 688 -27.61 3.55 -33.81
CA GLU A 688 -26.79 2.73 -32.89
C GLU A 688 -26.86 1.23 -33.17
N ILE A 689 -28.05 0.63 -33.13
CA ILE A 689 -28.23 -0.83 -33.05
C ILE A 689 -29.06 -1.32 -34.24
N ALA A 690 -28.63 -2.43 -34.85
CA ALA A 690 -29.45 -3.18 -35.79
C ALA A 690 -29.33 -4.70 -35.56
N VAL A 691 -30.47 -5.39 -35.64
CA VAL A 691 -30.63 -6.78 -35.19
C VAL A 691 -31.31 -7.62 -36.27
N ASN A 692 -30.70 -8.75 -36.62
CA ASN A 692 -31.30 -9.68 -37.58
C ASN A 692 -32.44 -10.49 -36.97
N SER A 693 -33.32 -11.02 -37.82
CA SER A 693 -34.43 -11.86 -37.36
C SER A 693 -33.90 -13.10 -36.62
N GLY A 694 -34.52 -13.43 -35.48
CA GLY A 694 -34.04 -14.50 -34.59
C GLY A 694 -32.90 -14.11 -33.64
N CYS A 695 -32.43 -12.85 -33.66
CA CYS A 695 -31.47 -12.31 -32.70
C CYS A 695 -32.16 -11.33 -31.72
N THR A 696 -31.58 -11.14 -30.53
CA THR A 696 -32.10 -10.24 -29.48
C THR A 696 -30.98 -9.45 -28.83
N VAL A 697 -31.04 -8.12 -28.82
CA VAL A 697 -30.13 -7.29 -28.01
C VAL A 697 -30.89 -6.85 -26.76
N THR A 698 -30.34 -7.08 -25.57
CA THR A 698 -30.95 -6.64 -24.30
C THR A 698 -30.17 -5.47 -23.72
N LEU A 699 -30.86 -4.38 -23.42
CA LEU A 699 -30.32 -3.17 -22.80
C LEU A 699 -30.90 -3.03 -21.40
N ASN A 700 -30.01 -2.93 -20.40
CA ASN A 700 -30.36 -2.70 -19.01
C ASN A 700 -29.71 -1.40 -18.54
N TYR A 701 -30.52 -0.45 -18.06
CA TYR A 701 -30.03 0.86 -17.57
C TYR A 701 -29.08 1.54 -18.56
N CYS A 702 -29.39 1.51 -19.85
CA CYS A 702 -28.54 2.10 -20.90
C CYS A 702 -29.10 3.45 -21.36
N CYS A 703 -28.21 4.37 -21.71
CA CYS A 703 -28.57 5.59 -22.44
C CYS A 703 -28.37 5.35 -23.94
N VAL A 704 -29.43 5.54 -24.72
CA VAL A 704 -29.45 5.32 -26.18
C VAL A 704 -30.26 6.42 -26.85
N ASP A 705 -30.06 6.62 -28.15
CA ASP A 705 -30.85 7.63 -28.88
C ASP A 705 -32.34 7.23 -29.03
N ASN A 706 -33.17 8.19 -29.48
CA ASN A 706 -34.60 7.98 -29.69
C ASN A 706 -34.98 7.91 -31.19
N THR A 707 -34.04 7.54 -32.06
CA THR A 707 -34.25 7.33 -33.51
C THR A 707 -34.75 5.92 -33.82
N GLY A 708 -34.58 4.99 -32.87
CA GLY A 708 -35.06 3.61 -32.94
C GLY A 708 -34.04 2.63 -33.51
N TYR A 709 -34.41 1.35 -33.55
CA TYR A 709 -33.50 0.25 -33.89
C TYR A 709 -33.81 -0.36 -35.26
N GLY A 710 -32.76 -0.89 -35.91
CA GLY A 710 -32.81 -1.37 -37.28
C GLY A 710 -32.93 -2.88 -37.39
N GLY A 711 -33.36 -3.35 -38.56
CA GLY A 711 -33.43 -4.79 -38.87
C GLY A 711 -34.79 -5.41 -38.59
N GLY A 712 -34.79 -6.68 -38.18
CA GLY A 712 -36.00 -7.51 -38.03
C GLY A 712 -35.95 -8.51 -36.87
N GLY A 713 -34.99 -8.33 -35.95
CA GLY A 713 -34.96 -9.00 -34.65
C GLY A 713 -35.50 -8.11 -33.54
N THR A 714 -35.13 -8.43 -32.30
CA THR A 714 -35.60 -7.73 -31.10
C THR A 714 -34.50 -6.86 -30.50
N VAL A 715 -34.83 -5.64 -30.08
CA VAL A 715 -34.10 -4.93 -29.03
C VAL A 715 -35.06 -4.81 -27.85
N ASP A 716 -34.63 -5.26 -26.68
CA ASP A 716 -35.34 -5.07 -25.41
C ASP A 716 -34.66 -3.96 -24.62
N ASP A 717 -35.27 -2.77 -24.63
CA ASP A 717 -34.87 -1.58 -23.88
C ASP A 717 -35.81 -1.28 -22.71
N SER A 718 -36.73 -2.20 -22.38
CA SER A 718 -37.75 -2.00 -21.35
C SER A 718 -37.18 -1.92 -19.92
N ASN A 719 -35.92 -2.29 -19.73
CA ASN A 719 -35.23 -2.37 -18.44
C ASN A 719 -34.55 -1.04 -18.07
N ASN A 720 -35.36 0.00 -17.85
CA ASN A 720 -34.95 1.34 -17.38
C ASN A 720 -33.94 2.08 -18.30
N CYS A 721 -34.09 1.97 -19.62
CA CYS A 721 -33.26 2.74 -20.56
C CYS A 721 -33.66 4.22 -20.64
N ILE A 722 -32.69 5.07 -21.00
CA ILE A 722 -32.81 6.53 -21.09
C ILE A 722 -32.69 6.94 -22.57
N HIS A 723 -33.72 7.64 -23.07
CA HIS A 723 -33.81 8.10 -24.46
C HIS A 723 -33.65 9.62 -24.56
N SER A 724 -32.58 10.14 -23.97
CA SER A 724 -32.28 11.57 -23.86
C SER A 724 -30.77 11.78 -23.88
N ASP A 725 -30.33 12.97 -24.31
CA ASP A 725 -28.91 13.29 -24.49
C ASP A 725 -28.14 13.05 -23.18
N PRO A 726 -27.03 12.27 -23.18
CA PRO A 726 -26.19 12.08 -22.01
C PRO A 726 -25.44 13.36 -21.59
N GLU A 727 -25.52 14.42 -22.39
CA GLU A 727 -24.93 15.74 -22.12
C GLU A 727 -23.42 15.68 -21.84
N PHE A 728 -22.66 15.02 -22.73
CA PHE A 728 -21.19 15.01 -22.67
C PHE A 728 -20.59 16.41 -22.60
N VAL A 729 -19.50 16.60 -21.86
CA VAL A 729 -18.80 17.89 -21.70
C VAL A 729 -18.39 18.46 -23.06
N ASP A 730 -17.55 17.74 -23.82
CA ASP A 730 -17.08 18.15 -25.14
C ASP A 730 -16.71 16.95 -26.04
N ALA A 731 -17.73 16.16 -26.40
CA ALA A 731 -17.60 14.97 -27.24
C ALA A 731 -16.92 15.25 -28.62
N ALA A 732 -16.99 16.49 -29.13
CA ALA A 732 -16.37 16.87 -30.39
C ALA A 732 -14.83 16.90 -30.32
N ASN A 733 -14.28 17.15 -29.13
CA ASN A 733 -12.84 17.13 -28.86
C ASN A 733 -12.39 15.90 -28.05
N GLY A 734 -13.28 14.91 -27.89
CA GLY A 734 -12.99 13.63 -27.24
C GLY A 734 -13.25 13.58 -25.73
N ASP A 735 -13.90 14.60 -25.15
CA ASP A 735 -14.28 14.62 -23.74
C ASP A 735 -15.70 14.07 -23.54
N PHE A 736 -15.77 12.81 -23.08
CA PHE A 736 -17.02 12.07 -22.85
C PHE A 736 -17.44 12.00 -21.38
N HIS A 737 -16.88 12.86 -20.51
CA HIS A 737 -17.42 13.06 -19.17
C HIS A 737 -18.84 13.64 -19.23
N LEU A 738 -19.66 13.34 -18.24
CA LEU A 738 -21.02 13.87 -18.10
C LEU A 738 -21.00 15.30 -17.55
N LYS A 739 -21.88 16.18 -18.02
CA LYS A 739 -22.19 17.48 -17.39
C LYS A 739 -23.05 17.27 -16.14
N ASP A 740 -23.03 18.23 -15.20
CA ASP A 740 -23.82 18.18 -13.95
C ASP A 740 -25.35 18.07 -14.14
N THR A 741 -25.84 18.34 -15.35
CA THR A 741 -27.26 18.26 -15.74
C THR A 741 -27.62 16.96 -16.45
N SER A 742 -26.65 16.06 -16.67
CA SER A 742 -26.82 14.82 -17.43
C SER A 742 -27.88 13.90 -16.80
N PRO A 743 -28.74 13.28 -17.62
CA PRO A 743 -29.69 12.27 -17.15
C PRO A 743 -29.02 10.93 -16.80
N CYS A 744 -27.72 10.76 -17.05
CA CYS A 744 -26.98 9.50 -16.83
C CYS A 744 -26.32 9.38 -15.45
N ILE A 745 -26.39 10.42 -14.62
CA ILE A 745 -25.79 10.47 -13.29
C ILE A 745 -26.67 9.79 -12.25
N ASP A 746 -26.08 8.96 -11.38
CA ASP A 746 -26.71 8.29 -10.22
C ASP A 746 -27.97 7.45 -10.55
N VAL A 747 -28.05 6.87 -11.75
CA VAL A 747 -29.22 6.13 -12.26
C VAL A 747 -28.93 4.72 -12.79
N GLY A 748 -27.68 4.26 -12.80
CA GLY A 748 -27.31 2.91 -13.25
C GLY A 748 -27.58 1.81 -12.21
N ASP A 749 -27.42 0.56 -12.61
CA ASP A 749 -27.56 -0.60 -11.72
C ASP A 749 -26.24 -0.98 -11.05
N ASN A 750 -26.15 -0.76 -9.74
CA ASN A 750 -25.06 -1.21 -8.88
C ASN A 750 -24.84 -2.73 -8.94
N GLY A 751 -25.90 -3.52 -9.10
CA GLY A 751 -25.83 -4.99 -9.13
C GLY A 751 -25.09 -5.53 -10.35
N SER A 752 -25.02 -4.74 -11.42
CA SER A 752 -24.30 -5.05 -12.65
C SER A 752 -22.81 -4.69 -12.59
N VAL A 753 -22.34 -3.91 -11.61
CA VAL A 753 -20.94 -3.47 -11.50
C VAL A 753 -20.03 -4.65 -11.10
N PRO A 754 -19.08 -5.08 -11.94
CA PRO A 754 -18.24 -6.23 -11.62
C PRO A 754 -17.25 -5.93 -10.49
N SER A 755 -17.05 -6.86 -9.57
CA SER A 755 -16.12 -6.70 -8.44
C SER A 755 -14.66 -6.44 -8.84
N GLY A 756 -14.26 -6.84 -10.05
CA GLY A 756 -12.94 -6.55 -10.63
C GLY A 756 -12.81 -5.17 -11.29
N ALA A 757 -13.86 -4.35 -11.30
CA ALA A 757 -13.94 -3.07 -12.02
C ALA A 757 -14.45 -1.93 -11.12
N ALA A 758 -13.89 -1.85 -9.91
CA ALA A 758 -14.34 -0.93 -8.85
C ALA A 758 -14.13 0.57 -9.13
N THR A 759 -13.37 0.93 -10.17
CA THR A 759 -13.14 2.32 -10.60
C THR A 759 -13.44 2.51 -12.08
N ASP A 760 -13.81 3.72 -12.48
CA ASP A 760 -13.99 4.13 -13.88
C ASP A 760 -12.65 4.24 -14.64
N LEU A 761 -12.71 4.81 -15.86
CA LEU A 761 -11.51 5.02 -16.69
C LEU A 761 -10.51 6.04 -16.11
N ASP A 762 -10.96 6.99 -15.29
CA ASP A 762 -10.13 8.00 -14.63
C ASP A 762 -9.56 7.51 -13.27
N GLY A 763 -10.07 6.39 -12.76
CA GLY A 763 -9.68 5.80 -11.48
C GLY A 763 -10.59 6.21 -10.31
N ASN A 764 -11.72 6.87 -10.59
CA ASN A 764 -12.73 7.26 -9.60
C ASN A 764 -13.61 6.04 -9.22
N PRO A 765 -14.00 5.86 -7.95
CA PRO A 765 -14.88 4.76 -7.55
C PRO A 765 -16.21 4.72 -8.32
N ARG A 766 -16.60 3.55 -8.84
CA ARG A 766 -17.86 3.32 -9.61
C ARG A 766 -19.16 3.46 -8.83
N ILE A 767 -19.10 3.72 -7.51
CA ILE A 767 -20.28 3.95 -6.68
C ILE A 767 -19.89 5.04 -5.69
N ALA A 768 -20.11 6.30 -6.08
CA ALA A 768 -19.70 7.47 -5.31
C ALA A 768 -20.82 7.96 -4.37
N ASN A 769 -22.03 8.20 -4.91
CA ASN A 769 -23.16 8.74 -4.16
C ASN A 769 -24.19 7.66 -3.76
N GLY A 770 -23.81 6.39 -3.85
CA GLY A 770 -24.65 5.23 -3.53
C GLY A 770 -25.32 4.59 -4.75
N THR A 771 -25.24 5.22 -5.92
CA THR A 771 -25.55 4.64 -7.23
C THR A 771 -24.31 4.73 -8.14
N VAL A 772 -24.34 4.04 -9.27
CA VAL A 772 -23.33 4.05 -10.35
C VAL A 772 -23.84 4.90 -11.51
N ASP A 773 -22.94 5.62 -12.18
CA ASP A 773 -23.28 6.37 -13.40
C ASP A 773 -23.41 5.43 -14.61
N ILE A 774 -24.29 5.79 -15.55
CA ILE A 774 -24.36 5.10 -16.85
C ILE A 774 -23.19 5.60 -17.71
N GLY A 775 -22.38 4.69 -18.24
CA GLY A 775 -21.23 4.98 -19.10
C GLY A 775 -19.87 4.65 -18.49
N ALA A 776 -18.79 5.01 -19.20
CA ALA A 776 -17.41 4.67 -18.87
C ALA A 776 -16.73 5.58 -17.82
N TYR A 777 -17.36 6.70 -17.46
CA TYR A 777 -16.88 7.72 -16.52
C TYR A 777 -17.93 7.98 -15.44
N GLU A 778 -17.49 8.30 -14.23
CA GLU A 778 -18.34 8.79 -13.14
C GLU A 778 -18.27 10.32 -13.03
N ARG A 779 -19.35 10.96 -12.59
CA ARG A 779 -19.42 12.37 -12.22
C ARG A 779 -19.51 12.50 -10.69
N GLN A 780 -18.53 13.19 -10.09
CA GLN A 780 -18.40 13.38 -8.65
C GLN A 780 -18.39 14.87 -8.26
#